data_AF-A0AAV9XPU1-F1
#
_entry.id   AF-A0AAV9XPU1-F1
#
_cell.length_a   1.000
_cell.length_b   1.000
_cell.length_c   1.000
_cell.angle_alpha   90.00
_cell.angle_beta   90.00
_cell.angle_gamma   90.00
#
_symmetry.space_group_name_H-M   'P 1'
#
loop_
_entity.id
_entity.type
_entity.pdbx_description
1 polymer ?
#
loop_
_entity_poly.entity_id
_entity_poly.type
_entity_poly.pdbx_seq_one_letter_code
_entity_poly.pdbx_strand_id
1 'polypeptide(L)'
;MAPLSQALSYLTGQRPLHVFIDNPDRLQQLSSYWESIATHCASLTMKLSSQLRFLGLLTLLNTSPSLSSTSGQCDTVQTQASIPSYPVALQEYSYCGGYLNVSVWIQNLNYNKIVELYYADGSGQVTPLSVISLGWVSMVDGTNNGWEYWAAQTPVYVDGLTKLINITYQALDIQQQYLQTLNLDVEPSGPPPPSPPPDPVAYASPQGFSTDITTYLNVGASTQPGISKVRMFDNISPDGAVRGLVTAAQSKTNPDYWYHWVRDAALTMDVVVMLYEAASSAKRSFYQDRLFWYAQASIAEQNDPTAITGLGEPKFNLDSNTAFTGPWGRPQNDGPGARAITLIRFAEAYLKYGGSQSNVTQSLWPAISRDLAYVVANWGNPSFDIWEEESSQHFYNRLVHRRALLLGASFATKLGFNSDAATFTSTASQVNSSMQVFWDPQRNLVLYEYGPVLRGKSSFKDISVVLGVLHGYNQDGVYSYTNDQILASAYQIATSFLDIYPIASTKKDKNGNPLGMPIGRYPEDVYDGTGTSRGNPWYLATAAMAELFYNAAAAYTAAGTITVTPTSEKFWKYFAPPADATLNRKYTNGSHTFKEMVRALQGWGDMWMRTVQHWAPADGRFPEEFDRETGQSVGAADLTWSYASFITAGAARARAIGDNAWLGRVADL
;
A
#
# COMPACT_ATOMS: atom_id res chain seq x y z
N MET A 1 -6.32 -31.43 27.62
CA MET A 1 -7.03 -30.95 26.42
C MET A 1 -6.73 -29.50 26.02
N ALA A 2 -6.13 -28.67 26.89
CA ALA A 2 -5.73 -27.29 26.55
C ALA A 2 -4.73 -27.12 25.37
N PRO A 3 -3.76 -28.02 25.11
CA PRO A 3 -2.77 -27.78 24.05
C PRO A 3 -3.35 -27.90 22.63
N LEU A 4 -4.33 -28.79 22.41
CA LEU A 4 -4.90 -29.03 21.08
C LEU A 4 -5.88 -27.92 20.68
N SER A 5 -6.66 -27.38 21.63
CA SER A 5 -7.52 -26.21 21.40
C SER A 5 -6.72 -24.92 21.18
N GLN A 6 -5.52 -24.82 21.76
CA GLN A 6 -4.60 -23.69 21.55
C GLN A 6 -3.93 -23.75 20.17
N ALA A 7 -3.52 -24.94 19.72
CA ALA A 7 -2.97 -25.13 18.37
C ALA A 7 -4.01 -24.82 17.27
N LEU A 8 -5.28 -25.20 17.47
CA LEU A 8 -6.37 -24.92 16.53
C LEU A 8 -6.78 -23.44 16.49
N SER A 9 -6.71 -22.71 17.61
CA SER A 9 -6.98 -21.27 17.65
C SER A 9 -5.88 -20.48 16.92
N TYR A 10 -4.62 -20.92 17.05
CA TYR A 10 -3.48 -20.33 16.35
C TYR A 10 -3.52 -20.56 14.84
N LEU A 11 -3.99 -21.73 14.39
CA LEU A 11 -4.06 -22.08 12.96
C LEU A 11 -5.28 -21.50 12.22
N THR A 12 -6.35 -21.12 12.94
CA THR A 12 -7.62 -20.72 12.31
C THR A 12 -8.05 -19.28 12.61
N GLY A 13 -7.35 -18.58 13.51
CA GLY A 13 -7.65 -17.19 13.86
C GLY A 13 -8.98 -16.98 14.60
N GLN A 14 -9.70 -18.03 14.99
CA GLN A 14 -10.94 -17.92 15.75
C GLN A 14 -10.72 -18.22 17.25
N ARG A 15 -11.44 -17.47 18.11
CA ARG A 15 -11.50 -17.71 19.56
C ARG A 15 -12.22 -19.04 19.85
N PRO A 16 -11.84 -19.78 20.91
CA PRO A 16 -12.56 -20.99 21.29
C PRO A 16 -13.99 -20.65 21.74
N LEU A 17 -14.98 -21.32 21.14
CA LEU A 17 -16.35 -21.34 21.64
C LEU A 17 -16.37 -22.01 23.02
N HIS A 18 -16.71 -21.25 24.06
CA HIS A 18 -17.01 -21.82 25.37
C HIS A 18 -18.40 -22.48 25.33
N VAL A 19 -18.42 -23.78 25.09
CA VAL A 19 -19.63 -24.59 25.28
C VAL A 19 -19.64 -25.10 26.72
N PHE A 20 -20.55 -24.61 27.55
CA PHE A 20 -20.86 -25.23 28.84
C PHE A 20 -21.65 -26.52 28.57
N ILE A 21 -21.09 -27.66 28.99
CA ILE A 21 -21.75 -28.97 28.88
C ILE A 21 -21.96 -29.52 30.29
N ASP A 22 -23.18 -29.36 30.82
CA ASP A 22 -23.59 -29.82 32.17
C ASP A 22 -23.99 -31.32 32.22
N ASN A 23 -23.58 -32.13 31.25
CA ASN A 23 -23.92 -33.55 31.24
C ASN A 23 -22.76 -34.44 30.75
N PRO A 24 -22.15 -35.28 31.62
CA PRO A 24 -21.01 -36.14 31.27
C PRO A 24 -21.32 -37.19 30.19
N ASP A 25 -22.59 -37.58 29.99
CA ASP A 25 -22.95 -38.59 28.99
C ASP A 25 -22.90 -38.06 27.53
N ARG A 26 -22.99 -36.73 27.32
CA ARG A 26 -22.82 -36.13 25.98
C ARG A 26 -21.37 -36.03 25.51
N LEU A 27 -20.41 -36.03 26.45
CA LEU A 27 -18.97 -36.00 26.14
C LEU A 27 -18.48 -37.30 25.49
N GLN A 28 -19.05 -38.44 25.90
CA GLN A 28 -18.68 -39.76 25.38
C GLN A 28 -19.26 -40.02 23.97
N GLN A 29 -20.42 -39.43 23.66
CA GLN A 29 -20.99 -39.43 22.31
C GLN A 29 -20.24 -38.51 21.34
N LEU A 30 -19.71 -37.38 21.81
CA LEU A 30 -18.89 -36.48 20.98
C LEU A 30 -17.50 -37.07 20.72
N SER A 31 -16.86 -37.72 21.70
CA SER A 31 -15.53 -38.33 21.48
C SER A 31 -15.58 -39.47 20.47
N SER A 32 -16.61 -40.31 20.51
CA SER A 32 -16.82 -41.40 19.55
C SER A 32 -17.15 -40.90 18.14
N TYR A 33 -17.85 -39.76 18.02
CA TYR A 33 -18.09 -39.09 16.73
C TYR A 33 -16.80 -38.51 16.12
N TRP A 34 -15.91 -37.92 16.93
CA TRP A 34 -14.64 -37.36 16.47
C TRP A 34 -13.57 -38.43 16.18
N GLU A 35 -13.55 -39.55 16.91
CA GLU A 35 -12.72 -40.71 16.59
C GLU A 35 -13.09 -41.33 15.24
N SER A 36 -14.39 -41.35 14.89
CA SER A 36 -14.86 -41.78 13.56
C SER A 36 -14.34 -40.89 12.43
N ILE A 37 -14.28 -39.57 12.64
CA ILE A 37 -13.76 -38.60 11.66
C ILE A 37 -12.23 -38.74 11.50
N ALA A 38 -11.50 -38.87 12.60
CA ALA A 38 -10.05 -39.08 12.57
C ALA A 38 -9.66 -40.39 11.87
N THR A 39 -10.46 -41.45 12.07
CA THR A 39 -10.24 -42.76 11.43
C THR A 39 -10.58 -42.72 9.93
N HIS A 40 -11.59 -41.94 9.52
CA HIS A 40 -11.90 -41.72 8.11
C HIS A 40 -10.79 -40.93 7.38
N CYS A 41 -10.24 -39.89 8.01
CA CYS A 41 -9.13 -39.10 7.45
C CYS A 41 -7.82 -39.90 7.34
N ALA A 42 -7.58 -40.86 8.23
CA ALA A 42 -6.38 -41.71 8.19
C ALA A 42 -6.40 -42.76 7.06
N SER A 43 -7.58 -43.11 6.53
CA SER A 43 -7.74 -44.19 5.53
C SER A 43 -7.52 -43.76 4.07
N LEU A 44 -7.45 -42.45 3.78
CA LEU A 44 -7.14 -41.94 2.45
C LEU A 44 -5.64 -41.58 2.34
N THR A 45 -4.81 -42.55 1.97
CA THR A 45 -3.46 -42.30 1.44
C THR A 45 -3.36 -42.77 -0.01
N MET A 46 -3.10 -41.85 -0.94
CA MET A 46 -2.41 -42.13 -2.21
C MET A 46 -1.31 -41.07 -2.39
N LYS A 47 -0.08 -41.34 -1.94
CA LYS A 47 1.05 -41.90 -2.72
C LYS A 47 1.41 -41.09 -3.98
N LEU A 48 2.39 -40.20 -3.82
CA LEU A 48 3.58 -39.90 -4.68
C LEU A 48 3.99 -38.43 -4.51
N SER A 49 4.87 -38.14 -3.54
CA SER A 49 5.72 -36.91 -3.50
C SER A 49 6.60 -36.79 -2.24
N SER A 50 6.58 -37.77 -1.32
CA SER A 50 7.18 -37.62 0.01
C SER A 50 8.70 -37.79 0.11
N GLN A 51 9.43 -38.13 -0.96
CA GLN A 51 10.90 -38.15 -0.92
C GLN A 51 11.55 -36.78 -1.21
N LEU A 52 10.85 -35.84 -1.85
CA LEU A 52 11.32 -34.44 -1.95
C LEU A 52 10.88 -33.57 -0.76
N ARG A 53 9.82 -33.96 -0.06
CA ARG A 53 9.35 -33.22 1.13
C ARG A 53 10.14 -33.53 2.40
N PHE A 54 10.85 -34.66 2.46
CA PHE A 54 11.72 -34.97 3.60
C PHE A 54 13.06 -34.22 3.55
N LEU A 55 13.58 -33.90 2.35
CA LEU A 55 14.71 -32.96 2.22
C LEU A 55 14.28 -31.51 2.50
N GLY A 56 13.06 -31.12 2.12
CA GLY A 56 12.52 -29.78 2.41
C GLY A 56 12.24 -29.51 3.90
N LEU A 57 11.89 -30.55 4.67
CA LEU A 57 11.59 -30.40 6.10
C LEU A 57 12.87 -30.28 6.96
N LEU A 58 13.99 -30.87 6.53
CA LEU A 58 15.29 -30.67 7.17
C LEU A 58 15.89 -29.28 6.88
N THR A 59 15.46 -28.60 5.82
CA THR A 59 15.83 -27.20 5.55
C THR A 59 14.94 -26.16 6.24
N LEU A 60 13.76 -26.55 6.74
CA LEU A 60 12.81 -25.64 7.42
C LEU A 60 12.76 -25.80 8.95
N LEU A 61 13.33 -26.87 9.50
CA LEU A 61 13.51 -27.04 10.95
C LEU A 61 14.85 -26.49 11.47
N ASN A 62 15.63 -25.81 10.61
CA ASN A 62 16.86 -25.09 10.97
C ASN A 62 16.70 -23.55 10.94
N THR A 63 15.47 -23.03 10.98
CA THR A 63 15.21 -21.58 11.07
C THR A 63 14.46 -21.18 12.34
N SER A 64 14.64 -21.93 13.43
CA SER A 64 14.89 -21.22 14.68
C SER A 64 16.22 -20.47 14.49
N PRO A 65 16.38 -19.21 14.92
CA PRO A 65 17.71 -18.66 15.07
C PRO A 65 18.38 -19.38 16.25
N SER A 66 18.69 -20.66 16.09
CA SER A 66 19.88 -21.18 16.71
C SER A 66 21.00 -20.39 16.07
N LEU A 67 21.78 -19.67 16.88
CA LEU A 67 23.09 -19.14 16.54
C LEU A 67 23.93 -20.26 15.90
N SER A 68 23.75 -20.49 14.59
CA SER A 68 24.60 -21.38 13.84
C SER A 68 25.88 -20.59 13.62
N SER A 69 26.82 -20.82 14.53
CA SER A 69 28.17 -20.30 14.48
C SER A 69 28.80 -20.64 13.13
N THR A 70 28.78 -19.70 12.19
CA THR A 70 29.98 -19.44 11.41
C THR A 70 31.01 -18.94 12.42
N SER A 71 31.76 -19.89 12.97
CA SER A 71 32.76 -19.67 14.01
C SER A 71 33.72 -18.54 13.61
N GLY A 72 33.59 -17.39 14.27
CA GLY A 72 34.68 -16.41 14.43
C GLY A 72 34.57 -15.06 13.74
N GLN A 73 33.40 -14.57 13.28
CA GLN A 73 33.34 -13.21 12.69
C GLN A 73 32.41 -12.22 13.40
N CYS A 74 31.24 -12.61 13.90
CA CYS A 74 30.34 -11.66 14.57
C CYS A 74 30.51 -11.71 16.09
N ASP A 75 30.74 -10.54 16.71
CA ASP A 75 30.81 -10.40 18.16
C ASP A 75 29.41 -10.20 18.73
N THR A 76 29.01 -11.05 19.66
CA THR A 76 27.78 -10.89 20.45
C THR A 76 28.13 -10.30 21.81
N VAL A 77 27.51 -9.17 22.13
CA VAL A 77 27.65 -8.50 23.42
C VAL A 77 26.48 -8.92 24.31
N GLN A 78 26.75 -9.69 25.35
CA GLN A 78 25.75 -10.01 26.38
C GLN A 78 25.66 -8.88 27.40
N THR A 79 24.45 -8.34 27.58
CA THR A 79 24.17 -7.26 28.53
C THR A 79 23.42 -7.76 29.77
N GLN A 80 22.58 -8.78 29.63
CA GLN A 80 21.78 -9.36 30.72
C GLN A 80 21.59 -10.87 30.52
N ALA A 81 22.52 -11.67 31.05
CA ALA A 81 22.55 -13.13 30.85
C ALA A 81 21.40 -13.90 31.51
N SER A 82 20.75 -13.32 32.53
CA SER A 82 19.64 -13.94 33.27
C SER A 82 18.43 -13.01 33.37
N ILE A 83 17.25 -13.58 33.58
CA ILE A 83 15.99 -12.85 33.77
C ILE A 83 16.19 -11.67 34.75
N PRO A 84 15.85 -10.43 34.36
CA PRO A 84 16.04 -9.26 35.19
C PRO A 84 14.95 -9.14 36.28
N SER A 85 15.17 -8.26 37.25
CA SER A 85 14.14 -7.89 38.23
C SER A 85 13.20 -6.77 37.75
N TYR A 86 13.42 -6.24 36.55
CA TYR A 86 12.66 -5.14 35.95
C TYR A 86 11.97 -5.60 34.67
N PRO A 87 10.73 -5.16 34.34
CA PRO A 87 9.89 -5.78 33.30
C PRO A 87 10.46 -5.84 31.87
N VAL A 88 11.56 -5.13 31.59
CA VAL A 88 12.24 -5.12 30.29
C VAL A 88 13.76 -5.04 30.48
N ALA A 89 14.51 -5.87 29.75
CA ALA A 89 15.96 -5.70 29.64
C ALA A 89 16.53 -6.27 28.33
N LEU A 90 17.45 -5.55 27.69
CA LEU A 90 18.32 -6.06 26.63
C LEU A 90 19.09 -7.25 27.17
N GLN A 91 18.93 -8.40 26.54
CA GLN A 91 19.66 -9.60 26.86
C GLN A 91 21.04 -9.58 26.20
N GLU A 92 21.06 -9.44 24.88
CA GLU A 92 22.26 -9.39 24.07
C GLU A 92 22.00 -8.68 22.73
N TYR A 93 23.08 -8.25 22.10
CA TYR A 93 23.04 -7.71 20.74
C TYR A 93 24.29 -8.09 19.94
N SER A 94 24.19 -8.02 18.62
CA SER A 94 25.34 -8.01 17.71
C SER A 94 25.07 -7.04 16.55
N TYR A 95 26.08 -6.26 16.17
CA TYR A 95 26.07 -5.50 14.93
C TYR A 95 27.14 -6.06 14.00
N CYS A 96 26.72 -6.82 13.00
CA CYS A 96 27.62 -7.59 12.16
C CYS A 96 27.14 -7.61 10.71
N GLY A 97 28.04 -7.38 9.75
CA GLY A 97 27.68 -7.36 8.33
C GLY A 97 26.60 -6.34 7.97
N GLY A 98 26.44 -5.29 8.78
CA GLY A 98 25.38 -4.29 8.58
C GLY A 98 24.01 -4.64 9.16
N TYR A 99 23.86 -5.78 9.84
CA TYR A 99 22.64 -6.21 10.50
C TYR A 99 22.77 -6.03 12.01
N LEU A 100 21.74 -5.44 12.62
CA LEU A 100 21.58 -5.40 14.07
C LEU A 100 20.67 -6.55 14.49
N ASN A 101 21.23 -7.51 15.24
CA ASN A 101 20.47 -8.56 15.92
C ASN A 101 20.36 -8.21 17.38
N VAL A 102 19.15 -8.27 17.93
CA VAL A 102 18.89 -7.98 19.34
C VAL A 102 17.92 -8.98 19.94
N SER A 103 18.11 -9.28 21.21
CA SER A 103 17.14 -10.00 22.01
C SER A 103 16.91 -9.35 23.37
N VAL A 104 15.69 -9.49 23.88
CA VAL A 104 15.18 -8.74 25.02
C VAL A 104 14.34 -9.67 25.89
N TRP A 105 14.54 -9.57 27.20
CA TRP A 105 13.67 -10.15 28.21
C TRP A 105 12.46 -9.25 28.43
N ILE A 106 11.26 -9.79 28.28
CA ILE A 106 10.00 -9.07 28.54
C ILE A 106 9.18 -9.82 29.58
N GLN A 107 8.83 -9.15 30.66
CA GLN A 107 7.92 -9.73 31.64
C GLN A 107 6.52 -9.82 31.04
N ASN A 108 5.87 -10.97 31.18
CA ASN A 108 4.55 -11.19 30.62
C ASN A 108 3.45 -10.58 31.52
N LEU A 109 3.35 -9.24 31.48
CA LEU A 109 2.38 -8.48 32.26
C LEU A 109 1.07 -8.21 31.50
N ASN A 110 1.10 -8.31 30.18
CA ASN A 110 -0.02 -7.95 29.34
C ASN A 110 -0.04 -8.69 28.01
N TYR A 111 -1.22 -8.94 27.44
CA TYR A 111 -1.31 -9.67 26.17
C TYR A 111 -0.85 -8.80 24.99
N ASN A 112 -1.38 -7.57 24.90
CA ASN A 112 -1.04 -6.64 23.83
C ASN A 112 0.20 -5.82 24.22
N LYS A 113 1.33 -6.07 23.52
CA LYS A 113 2.62 -5.46 23.83
C LYS A 113 3.21 -4.75 22.61
N ILE A 114 3.87 -3.62 22.83
CA ILE A 114 4.80 -3.02 21.86
C ILE A 114 6.18 -2.97 22.51
N VAL A 115 7.18 -3.50 21.81
CA VAL A 115 8.57 -3.51 22.28
C VAL A 115 9.44 -2.88 21.21
N GLU A 116 10.16 -1.82 21.56
CA GLU A 116 10.97 -1.06 20.60
C GLU A 116 12.36 -0.78 21.14
N LEU A 117 13.36 -0.91 20.26
CA LEU A 117 14.72 -0.50 20.51
C LEU A 117 15.03 0.77 19.73
N TYR A 118 15.58 1.76 20.42
CA TYR A 118 15.98 3.04 19.86
C TYR A 118 17.50 3.07 19.72
N TYR A 119 17.99 3.57 18.58
CA TYR A 119 19.41 3.67 18.31
C TYR A 119 19.79 5.04 17.74
N ALA A 120 21.08 5.38 17.80
CA ALA A 120 21.64 6.51 17.06
C ALA A 120 22.28 6.00 15.76
N ASP A 121 21.97 6.67 14.66
CA ASP A 121 22.45 6.34 13.32
C ASP A 121 23.96 6.60 13.15
N GLY A 122 24.49 6.40 11.94
CA GLY A 122 25.88 6.66 11.59
C GLY A 122 26.33 8.12 11.77
N SER A 123 25.38 9.06 11.84
CA SER A 123 25.62 10.48 12.12
C SER A 123 25.44 10.84 13.61
N GLY A 124 25.13 9.85 14.44
CA GLY A 124 24.87 10.02 15.87
C GLY A 124 23.51 10.64 16.18
N GLN A 125 22.58 10.68 15.23
CA GLN A 125 21.23 11.20 15.42
C GLN A 125 20.25 10.08 15.76
N VAL A 126 19.26 10.41 16.60
CA VAL A 126 18.10 9.54 16.87
C VAL A 126 16.92 10.12 16.13
N THR A 127 16.46 9.42 15.09
CA THR A 127 15.30 9.83 14.29
C THR A 127 14.17 8.79 14.45
N PRO A 128 12.95 9.07 13.97
CA PRO A 128 11.91 8.05 13.87
C PRO A 128 12.29 6.82 13.03
N LEU A 129 13.28 6.93 12.13
CA LEU A 129 13.84 5.80 11.37
C LEU A 129 14.81 4.96 12.22
N SER A 130 15.31 5.52 13.32
CA SER A 130 16.28 4.90 14.21
C SER A 130 15.61 4.07 15.31
N VAL A 131 14.52 3.38 14.95
CA VAL A 131 13.68 2.59 15.86
C VAL A 131 13.39 1.23 15.23
N ILE A 132 13.56 0.17 16.02
CA ILE A 132 13.30 -1.22 15.62
C ILE A 132 12.22 -1.78 16.52
N SER A 133 11.12 -2.26 15.94
CA SER A 133 10.12 -3.03 16.67
C SER A 133 10.58 -4.49 16.81
N LEU A 134 10.47 -5.04 18.02
CA LEU A 134 10.80 -6.43 18.31
C LEU A 134 9.54 -7.29 18.24
N GLY A 135 9.71 -8.54 17.81
CA GLY A 135 8.64 -9.54 17.78
C GLY A 135 8.77 -10.54 18.92
N TRP A 136 7.63 -11.04 19.41
CA TRP A 136 7.59 -12.20 20.30
C TRP A 136 8.17 -13.42 19.59
N VAL A 137 8.99 -14.20 20.30
CA VAL A 137 9.61 -15.43 19.79
C VAL A 137 9.13 -16.65 20.56
N SER A 138 9.21 -16.61 21.89
CA SER A 138 8.83 -17.73 22.75
C SER A 138 8.55 -17.29 24.19
N MET A 139 7.90 -18.17 24.96
CA MET A 139 7.94 -18.07 26.43
C MET A 139 9.34 -18.45 26.93
N VAL A 140 9.72 -17.95 28.11
CA VAL A 140 10.94 -18.38 28.80
C VAL A 140 10.65 -19.62 29.64
N ASP A 141 11.44 -20.66 29.44
CA ASP A 141 11.27 -21.93 30.15
C ASP A 141 11.46 -21.76 31.67
N GLY A 142 10.66 -22.51 32.44
CA GLY A 142 10.77 -22.52 33.91
C GLY A 142 10.16 -21.30 34.62
N THR A 143 9.52 -20.36 33.90
CA THR A 143 8.93 -19.15 34.50
C THR A 143 7.41 -19.21 34.69
N ASN A 144 6.77 -20.35 34.42
CA ASN A 144 5.31 -20.49 34.40
C ASN A 144 4.62 -19.38 33.58
N ASN A 145 5.12 -19.12 32.37
CA ASN A 145 4.67 -18.04 31.47
C ASN A 145 4.86 -16.61 32.02
N GLY A 146 5.69 -16.41 33.05
CA GLY A 146 5.97 -15.08 33.60
C GLY A 146 6.88 -14.18 32.77
N TRP A 147 7.60 -14.74 31.79
CA TRP A 147 8.59 -14.04 30.96
C TRP A 147 8.57 -14.55 29.53
N GLU A 148 8.95 -13.68 28.60
CA GLU A 148 8.98 -13.91 27.15
C GLU A 148 10.33 -13.51 26.57
N TYR A 149 10.72 -14.19 25.49
CA TYR A 149 11.82 -13.84 24.61
C TYR A 149 11.29 -13.04 23.44
N TRP A 150 11.85 -11.85 23.26
CA TRP A 150 11.55 -10.97 22.13
C TRP A 150 12.84 -10.69 21.37
N ALA A 151 12.76 -10.62 20.04
CA ALA A 151 13.94 -10.40 19.21
C ALA A 151 13.63 -9.62 17.93
N ALA A 152 14.66 -9.04 17.35
CA ALA A 152 14.64 -8.49 16.00
C ALA A 152 15.99 -8.73 15.31
N GLN A 153 15.94 -8.83 13.99
CA GLN A 153 17.09 -8.79 13.10
C GLN A 153 16.75 -7.80 11.97
N THR A 154 17.45 -6.67 11.93
CA THR A 154 17.13 -5.58 10.99
C THR A 154 18.40 -5.10 10.29
N PRO A 155 18.40 -4.94 8.95
CA PRO A 155 19.48 -4.24 8.27
C PRO A 155 19.46 -2.77 8.68
N VAL A 156 20.56 -2.29 9.26
CA VAL A 156 20.72 -0.87 9.67
C VAL A 156 21.91 -0.22 8.98
N TYR A 157 22.54 -0.90 8.00
CA TYR A 157 23.72 -0.38 7.31
C TYR A 157 23.46 0.84 6.43
N VAL A 158 22.21 1.08 6.04
CA VAL A 158 21.86 2.27 5.26
C VAL A 158 21.96 3.51 6.12
N ASP A 159 21.41 3.47 7.33
CA ASP A 159 21.50 4.59 8.30
C ASP A 159 22.84 4.61 9.03
N GLY A 160 23.46 3.44 9.20
CA GLY A 160 24.54 3.21 10.14
C GLY A 160 24.02 3.08 11.58
N LEU A 161 24.88 2.59 12.47
CA LEU A 161 24.58 2.42 13.89
C LEU A 161 25.82 2.79 14.70
N THR A 162 25.66 3.70 15.66
CA THR A 162 26.74 4.11 16.56
C THR A 162 26.44 3.81 18.02
N LYS A 163 25.16 3.78 18.41
CA LYS A 163 24.76 3.64 19.82
C LYS A 163 23.37 3.02 19.97
N LEU A 164 23.19 2.13 20.94
CA LEU A 164 21.87 1.76 21.45
C LEU A 164 21.45 2.72 22.57
N ILE A 165 20.27 3.31 22.45
CA ILE A 165 19.81 4.40 23.32
C ILE A 165 18.94 3.88 24.45
N ASN A 166 17.83 3.23 24.12
CA ASN A 166 16.92 2.66 25.10
C ASN A 166 16.02 1.57 24.49
N ILE A 167 15.35 0.80 25.36
CA ILE A 167 14.26 -0.10 24.99
C ILE A 167 13.00 0.31 25.71
N THR A 168 11.88 0.38 24.99
CA THR A 168 10.55 0.55 25.57
C THR A 168 9.77 -0.76 25.52
N TYR A 169 8.98 -1.00 26.56
CA TYR A 169 7.94 -2.03 26.60
C TYR A 169 6.62 -1.35 27.00
N GLN A 170 5.68 -1.25 26.07
CA GLN A 170 4.32 -0.76 26.32
C GLN A 170 3.37 -1.94 26.52
N ALA A 171 2.72 -1.99 27.69
CA ALA A 171 1.68 -2.93 28.05
C ALA A 171 0.31 -2.28 27.83
N LEU A 172 -0.27 -2.50 26.65
CA LEU A 172 -1.37 -1.70 26.11
C LEU A 172 -2.67 -1.83 26.90
N ASP A 173 -3.07 -3.02 27.33
CA ASP A 173 -4.38 -3.19 27.99
C ASP A 173 -4.40 -2.63 29.41
N ILE A 174 -3.24 -2.51 30.05
CA ILE A 174 -3.09 -1.93 31.39
C ILE A 174 -2.54 -0.49 31.34
N GLN A 175 -2.27 0.03 30.15
CA GLN A 175 -1.76 1.39 29.91
C GLN A 175 -0.48 1.71 30.70
N GLN A 176 0.45 0.75 30.76
CA GLN A 176 1.74 0.94 31.42
C GLN A 176 2.88 0.90 30.41
N GLN A 177 3.94 1.66 30.69
CA GLN A 177 5.16 1.66 29.89
C GLN A 177 6.37 1.47 30.80
N TYR A 178 7.28 0.60 30.37
CA TYR A 178 8.56 0.35 31.01
C TYR A 178 9.68 0.74 30.06
N LEU A 179 10.78 1.25 30.62
CA LEU A 179 11.91 1.78 29.86
C LEU A 179 13.21 1.25 30.47
N GLN A 180 14.08 0.70 29.64
CA GLN A 180 15.48 0.49 29.99
C GLN A 180 16.35 1.47 29.20
N THR A 181 17.04 2.38 29.90
CA THR A 181 18.09 3.20 29.30
C THR A 181 19.33 2.34 29.08
N LEU A 182 19.89 2.39 27.87
CA LEU A 182 21.07 1.62 27.47
C LEU A 182 22.31 2.50 27.38
N ASN A 183 22.27 3.51 26.50
CA ASN A 183 23.42 4.35 26.15
C ASN A 183 24.72 3.55 25.86
N LEU A 184 24.58 2.45 25.11
CA LEU A 184 25.68 1.54 24.79
C LEU A 184 26.30 1.91 23.44
N ASP A 185 27.57 2.29 23.42
CA ASP A 185 28.32 2.43 22.18
C ASP A 185 28.37 1.07 21.46
N VAL A 186 28.14 1.07 20.15
CA VAL A 186 28.10 -0.14 19.32
C VAL A 186 29.28 -0.14 18.36
N GLU A 187 30.14 -1.14 18.51
CA GLU A 187 31.23 -1.39 17.56
C GLU A 187 30.79 -2.43 16.52
N PRO A 188 30.95 -2.15 15.21
CA PRO A 188 30.71 -3.14 14.18
C PRO A 188 31.71 -4.29 14.29
N SER A 189 31.22 -5.50 14.12
CA SER A 189 32.04 -6.72 14.08
C SER A 189 31.87 -7.47 12.76
N GLY A 190 32.78 -8.39 12.48
CA GLY A 190 32.70 -9.28 11.31
C GLY A 190 32.90 -8.59 9.97
N PRO A 191 32.31 -9.14 8.89
CA PRO A 191 32.48 -8.59 7.56
C PRO A 191 31.89 -7.18 7.49
N PRO A 192 32.42 -6.30 6.60
CA PRO A 192 31.84 -4.98 6.38
C PRO A 192 30.39 -5.11 5.90
N PRO A 193 29.56 -4.07 6.07
CA PRO A 193 28.24 -4.02 5.48
C PRO A 193 28.25 -4.33 3.98
N PRO A 194 27.18 -4.93 3.44
CA PRO A 194 27.10 -5.23 2.02
C PRO A 194 27.26 -3.93 1.22
N SER A 195 28.06 -3.99 0.16
CA SER A 195 28.06 -2.91 -0.82
C SER A 195 26.67 -2.81 -1.45
N PRO A 196 26.16 -1.59 -1.74
CA PRO A 196 24.93 -1.45 -2.50
C PRO A 196 25.01 -2.28 -3.78
N PRO A 197 23.93 -2.98 -4.16
CA PRO A 197 23.92 -3.70 -5.43
C PRO A 197 24.19 -2.71 -6.57
N PRO A 198 24.87 -3.16 -7.65
CA PRO A 198 25.07 -2.31 -8.82
C PRO A 198 23.71 -1.86 -9.36
N ASP A 199 23.67 -0.67 -9.95
CA ASP A 199 22.46 -0.19 -10.60
C ASP A 199 22.03 -1.18 -11.70
N PRO A 200 20.74 -1.57 -11.76
CA PRO A 200 20.24 -2.49 -12.76
C PRO A 200 20.43 -1.91 -14.17
N VAL A 201 20.78 -2.78 -15.12
CA VAL A 201 20.91 -2.40 -16.53
C VAL A 201 19.54 -2.44 -17.18
N ALA A 202 19.21 -1.40 -17.95
CA ALA A 202 17.97 -1.34 -18.71
C ALA A 202 17.88 -2.52 -19.69
N TYR A 203 16.84 -3.35 -19.54
CA TYR A 203 16.61 -4.50 -20.44
C TYR A 203 15.84 -4.11 -21.72
N ALA A 204 15.34 -2.88 -21.79
CA ALA A 204 14.58 -2.36 -22.91
C ALA A 204 14.83 -0.85 -23.06
N SER A 205 14.54 -0.32 -24.25
CA SER A 205 14.59 1.11 -24.54
C SER A 205 13.42 1.46 -25.47
N PRO A 206 12.16 1.36 -24.98
CA PRO A 206 10.99 1.63 -25.79
C PRO A 206 10.96 3.11 -26.23
N GLN A 207 10.34 3.39 -27.38
CA GLN A 207 10.39 4.71 -27.99
C GLN A 207 9.04 5.12 -28.59
N GLY A 208 8.29 5.93 -27.85
CA GLY A 208 6.97 6.43 -28.21
C GLY A 208 5.86 5.40 -27.98
N PHE A 209 4.65 5.76 -28.42
CA PHE A 209 3.48 4.90 -28.30
C PHE A 209 3.50 3.75 -29.31
N SER A 210 2.98 2.62 -28.87
CA SER A 210 2.90 1.35 -29.59
C SER A 210 1.49 1.08 -30.10
N THR A 211 1.40 0.41 -31.25
CA THR A 211 0.14 0.16 -31.96
C THR A 211 -0.72 -0.92 -31.30
N ASP A 212 -0.09 -1.89 -30.64
CA ASP A 212 -0.78 -2.94 -29.89
C ASP A 212 -1.52 -2.37 -28.68
N ILE A 213 -0.92 -1.42 -27.95
CA ILE A 213 -1.60 -0.76 -26.83
C ILE A 213 -2.66 0.23 -27.32
N THR A 214 -2.44 0.90 -28.45
CA THR A 214 -3.52 1.66 -29.11
C THR A 214 -4.71 0.75 -29.45
N THR A 215 -4.44 -0.48 -29.92
CA THR A 215 -5.49 -1.47 -30.22
C THR A 215 -6.18 -1.97 -28.96
N TYR A 216 -5.42 -2.25 -27.89
CA TYR A 216 -5.95 -2.70 -26.61
C TYR A 216 -6.86 -1.65 -25.94
N LEU A 217 -6.54 -0.37 -26.10
CA LEU A 217 -7.30 0.76 -25.58
C LEU A 217 -8.34 1.32 -26.56
N ASN A 218 -8.59 0.65 -27.69
CA ASN A 218 -9.75 1.00 -28.53
C ASN A 218 -11.03 0.92 -27.70
N VAL A 219 -11.96 1.84 -27.95
CA VAL A 219 -13.18 1.96 -27.15
C VAL A 219 -14.34 1.24 -27.83
N GLY A 220 -14.89 0.24 -27.17
CA GLY A 220 -16.05 -0.54 -27.58
C GLY A 220 -16.54 -1.44 -26.44
N ALA A 221 -17.81 -1.87 -26.47
CA ALA A 221 -18.40 -2.64 -25.37
C ALA A 221 -17.65 -3.96 -25.07
N SER A 222 -17.06 -4.61 -26.08
CA SER A 222 -16.29 -5.85 -25.96
C SER A 222 -14.77 -5.65 -25.88
N THR A 223 -14.30 -4.40 -25.87
CA THR A 223 -12.88 -4.07 -25.70
C THR A 223 -12.55 -3.90 -24.23
N GLN A 224 -11.26 -3.91 -23.86
CA GLN A 224 -10.87 -3.79 -22.46
C GLN A 224 -11.43 -2.53 -21.77
N PRO A 225 -11.41 -1.32 -22.35
CA PRO A 225 -12.06 -0.16 -21.73
C PRO A 225 -13.55 -0.36 -21.44
N GLY A 226 -14.28 -1.02 -22.34
CA GLY A 226 -15.70 -1.34 -22.14
C GLY A 226 -15.92 -2.38 -21.05
N ILE A 227 -15.13 -3.46 -21.06
CA ILE A 227 -15.17 -4.51 -20.03
C ILE A 227 -14.84 -3.93 -18.67
N SER A 228 -13.72 -3.20 -18.54
CA SER A 228 -13.31 -2.58 -17.28
C SER A 228 -14.34 -1.59 -16.76
N LYS A 229 -14.97 -0.78 -17.63
CA LYS A 229 -16.08 0.09 -17.23
C LYS A 229 -17.25 -0.73 -16.69
N VAL A 230 -17.74 -1.72 -17.44
CA VAL A 230 -18.88 -2.54 -17.00
C VAL A 230 -18.58 -3.20 -15.66
N ARG A 231 -17.41 -3.85 -15.50
CA ARG A 231 -17.03 -4.53 -14.27
C ARG A 231 -16.84 -3.59 -13.08
N MET A 232 -16.28 -2.41 -13.30
CA MET A 232 -16.22 -1.38 -12.27
C MET A 232 -17.63 -0.96 -11.81
N PHE A 233 -18.57 -0.79 -12.75
CA PHE A 233 -19.95 -0.41 -12.44
C PHE A 233 -20.79 -1.56 -11.85
N ASP A 234 -20.48 -2.82 -12.15
CA ASP A 234 -21.06 -4.00 -11.49
C ASP A 234 -20.78 -3.97 -9.97
N ASN A 235 -19.71 -3.29 -9.55
CA ASN A 235 -19.32 -3.12 -8.15
C ASN A 235 -19.89 -1.85 -7.48
N ILE A 236 -20.61 -1.00 -8.21
CA ILE A 236 -21.26 0.20 -7.68
C ILE A 236 -22.75 -0.07 -7.46
N SER A 237 -23.17 -0.07 -6.20
CA SER A 237 -24.50 -0.50 -5.75
C SER A 237 -24.84 -1.93 -6.22
N PRO A 238 -23.96 -2.92 -5.96
CA PRO A 238 -24.22 -4.30 -6.37
C PRO A 238 -25.47 -4.85 -5.68
N ASP A 239 -26.03 -5.93 -6.23
CA ASP A 239 -27.22 -6.57 -5.67
C ASP A 239 -26.99 -6.97 -4.20
N GLY A 240 -27.93 -6.56 -3.34
CA GLY A 240 -27.86 -6.78 -1.90
C GLY A 240 -27.09 -5.71 -1.12
N ALA A 241 -26.49 -4.72 -1.78
CA ALA A 241 -25.88 -3.58 -1.11
C ALA A 241 -26.84 -2.39 -0.96
N VAL A 242 -26.63 -1.57 0.06
CA VAL A 242 -27.23 -0.24 0.17
C VAL A 242 -26.79 0.59 -1.02
N ARG A 243 -27.77 1.25 -1.66
CA ARG A 243 -27.53 2.09 -2.84
C ARG A 243 -26.53 3.19 -2.52
N GLY A 244 -25.57 3.39 -3.42
CA GLY A 244 -24.47 4.34 -3.26
C GLY A 244 -23.18 3.71 -2.76
N LEU A 245 -23.23 2.52 -2.13
CA LEU A 245 -22.03 1.81 -1.73
C LEU A 245 -21.32 1.17 -2.92
N VAL A 246 -20.01 1.05 -2.79
CA VAL A 246 -19.09 0.40 -3.73
C VAL A 246 -18.44 -0.78 -3.03
N THR A 247 -18.53 -2.00 -3.58
CA THR A 247 -17.77 -3.14 -3.04
C THR A 247 -16.31 -3.05 -3.48
N ALA A 248 -15.36 -3.45 -2.63
CA ALA A 248 -13.96 -3.56 -3.02
C ALA A 248 -13.77 -4.63 -4.11
N ALA A 249 -14.39 -5.80 -3.95
CA ALA A 249 -14.30 -6.90 -4.90
C ALA A 249 -15.56 -7.79 -4.90
N GLN A 250 -15.71 -8.65 -5.92
CA GLN A 250 -16.74 -9.71 -5.98
C GLN A 250 -16.23 -11.01 -5.31
N SER A 251 -15.66 -10.90 -4.10
CA SER A 251 -15.07 -12.02 -3.37
C SER A 251 -15.54 -12.05 -1.92
N LYS A 252 -16.07 -13.20 -1.46
CA LYS A 252 -16.79 -13.33 -0.17
C LYS A 252 -16.15 -14.28 0.86
N THR A 253 -15.05 -14.97 0.52
CA THR A 253 -14.51 -16.04 1.39
C THR A 253 -12.99 -16.19 1.36
N ASN A 254 -12.36 -16.14 0.18
CA ASN A 254 -10.92 -16.33 0.07
C ASN A 254 -10.31 -15.50 -1.07
N PRO A 255 -10.02 -14.20 -0.84
CA PRO A 255 -10.27 -13.46 0.40
C PRO A 255 -11.73 -12.96 0.51
N ASP A 256 -12.17 -12.56 1.72
CA ASP A 256 -13.46 -11.89 1.89
C ASP A 256 -13.30 -10.36 1.80
N TYR A 257 -13.64 -9.83 0.61
CA TYR A 257 -13.53 -8.42 0.23
C TYR A 257 -14.92 -7.82 -0.06
N TRP A 258 -15.99 -8.48 0.38
CA TRP A 258 -17.36 -8.03 0.19
C TRP A 258 -17.74 -6.95 1.21
N TYR A 259 -16.99 -5.84 1.20
CA TYR A 259 -17.25 -4.68 2.03
C TYR A 259 -17.06 -3.39 1.22
N HIS A 260 -17.59 -2.31 1.79
CA HIS A 260 -17.38 -0.96 1.33
C HIS A 260 -16.19 -0.34 2.04
N TRP A 261 -15.04 -0.23 1.39
CA TRP A 261 -13.93 0.58 1.88
C TRP A 261 -14.06 2.02 1.43
N VAL A 262 -13.88 2.97 2.36
CA VAL A 262 -14.01 4.40 2.08
C VAL A 262 -13.00 4.86 1.03
N ARG A 263 -11.75 4.38 1.09
CA ARG A 263 -10.69 4.67 0.11
C ARG A 263 -11.08 4.16 -1.28
N ASP A 264 -11.33 2.86 -1.42
CA ASP A 264 -11.63 2.20 -2.70
C ASP A 264 -12.85 2.82 -3.37
N ALA A 265 -13.89 3.11 -2.59
CA ALA A 265 -15.08 3.78 -3.08
C ALA A 265 -14.80 5.21 -3.54
N ALA A 266 -14.05 6.00 -2.77
CA ALA A 266 -13.69 7.35 -3.17
C ALA A 266 -12.89 7.36 -4.48
N LEU A 267 -11.87 6.52 -4.59
CA LEU A 267 -11.04 6.40 -5.81
C LEU A 267 -11.87 5.94 -7.02
N THR A 268 -12.77 4.98 -6.82
CA THR A 268 -13.69 4.51 -7.87
C THR A 268 -14.64 5.62 -8.30
N MET A 269 -15.27 6.30 -7.34
CA MET A 269 -16.24 7.36 -7.63
C MET A 269 -15.55 8.61 -8.22
N ASP A 270 -14.27 8.83 -7.99
CA ASP A 270 -13.48 9.85 -8.68
C ASP A 270 -13.34 9.55 -10.19
N VAL A 271 -13.23 8.27 -10.58
CA VAL A 271 -13.35 7.84 -12.00
C VAL A 271 -14.77 8.07 -12.51
N VAL A 272 -15.80 7.85 -11.69
CA VAL A 272 -17.19 8.19 -12.06
C VAL A 272 -17.36 9.70 -12.29
N VAL A 273 -16.68 10.56 -11.52
CA VAL A 273 -16.62 12.01 -11.78
C VAL A 273 -15.95 12.30 -13.12
N MET A 274 -14.82 11.65 -13.42
CA MET A 274 -14.16 11.80 -14.73
C MET A 274 -15.09 11.42 -15.90
N LEU A 275 -15.85 10.34 -15.77
CA LEU A 275 -16.82 9.91 -16.78
C LEU A 275 -18.00 10.88 -16.86
N TYR A 276 -18.52 11.38 -15.74
CA TYR A 276 -19.55 12.43 -15.69
C TYR A 276 -19.10 13.70 -16.42
N GLU A 277 -17.85 14.12 -16.20
CA GLU A 277 -17.25 15.29 -16.83
C GLU A 277 -17.13 15.14 -18.35
N ALA A 278 -16.85 13.93 -18.84
CA ALA A 278 -16.63 13.63 -20.25
C ALA A 278 -17.90 13.19 -21.01
N ALA A 279 -18.93 12.73 -20.31
CA ALA A 279 -20.16 12.18 -20.90
C ALA A 279 -20.90 13.19 -21.76
N SER A 280 -21.59 12.70 -22.80
CA SER A 280 -22.60 13.45 -23.51
C SER A 280 -23.76 13.87 -22.59
N SER A 281 -24.52 14.89 -22.99
CA SER A 281 -25.71 15.33 -22.25
C SER A 281 -26.74 14.20 -22.04
N ALA A 282 -26.87 13.29 -23.00
CA ALA A 282 -27.80 12.16 -22.94
C ALA A 282 -27.41 11.10 -21.89
N LYS A 283 -26.11 10.98 -21.56
CA LYS A 283 -25.59 9.97 -20.64
C LYS A 283 -25.25 10.53 -19.27
N ARG A 284 -25.15 11.86 -19.13
CA ARG A 284 -24.67 12.51 -17.90
C ARG A 284 -25.49 12.19 -16.65
N SER A 285 -26.81 12.08 -16.76
CA SER A 285 -27.68 11.76 -15.62
C SER A 285 -27.37 10.40 -14.97
N PHE A 286 -26.94 9.41 -15.77
CA PHE A 286 -26.56 8.09 -15.27
C PHE A 286 -25.44 8.15 -14.21
N TYR A 287 -24.43 9.01 -14.44
CA TYR A 287 -23.32 9.22 -13.51
C TYR A 287 -23.72 10.14 -12.37
N GLN A 288 -24.48 11.20 -12.68
CA GLN A 288 -24.98 12.15 -11.70
C GLN A 288 -25.74 11.45 -10.57
N ASP A 289 -26.67 10.56 -10.92
CA ASP A 289 -27.52 9.89 -9.95
C ASP A 289 -26.67 9.04 -8.98
N ARG A 290 -25.68 8.31 -9.51
CA ARG A 290 -24.76 7.48 -8.71
C ARG A 290 -23.89 8.31 -7.77
N LEU A 291 -23.41 9.46 -8.22
CA LEU A 291 -22.60 10.37 -7.40
C LEU A 291 -23.43 10.97 -6.25
N PHE A 292 -24.72 11.26 -6.48
CA PHE A 292 -25.63 11.65 -5.40
C PHE A 292 -25.97 10.49 -4.45
N TRP A 293 -26.14 9.25 -4.96
CA TRP A 293 -26.33 8.09 -4.07
C TRP A 293 -25.09 7.84 -3.20
N TYR A 294 -23.89 7.94 -3.77
CA TYR A 294 -22.65 7.83 -3.02
C TYR A 294 -22.53 8.91 -1.93
N ALA A 295 -22.85 10.16 -2.25
CA ALA A 295 -22.89 11.23 -1.26
C ALA A 295 -23.88 10.94 -0.11
N GLN A 296 -25.08 10.42 -0.44
CA GLN A 296 -26.07 10.05 0.56
C GLN A 296 -25.59 8.90 1.46
N ALA A 297 -25.00 7.85 0.88
CA ALA A 297 -24.43 6.72 1.61
C ALA A 297 -23.28 7.16 2.53
N SER A 298 -22.42 8.06 2.03
CA SER A 298 -21.34 8.67 2.80
C SER A 298 -21.83 9.45 4.02
N ILE A 299 -22.93 10.20 3.89
CA ILE A 299 -23.54 10.91 5.02
C ILE A 299 -24.05 9.90 6.07
N ALA A 300 -24.60 8.77 5.64
CA ALA A 300 -25.03 7.72 6.56
C ALA A 300 -23.84 7.09 7.30
N GLU A 301 -22.77 6.73 6.60
CA GLU A 301 -21.51 6.21 7.19
C GLU A 301 -20.92 7.16 8.23
N GLN A 302 -20.83 8.44 7.90
CA GLN A 302 -20.28 9.47 8.80
C GLN A 302 -21.09 9.65 10.08
N ASN A 303 -22.35 9.20 10.10
CA ASN A 303 -23.25 9.25 11.26
C ASN A 303 -23.47 7.88 11.92
N ASP A 304 -22.84 6.82 11.42
CA ASP A 304 -23.04 5.49 11.95
C ASP A 304 -22.44 5.38 13.37
N PRO A 305 -23.26 5.08 14.41
CA PRO A 305 -22.77 4.97 15.77
C PRO A 305 -21.90 3.72 16.01
N THR A 306 -21.85 2.78 15.06
CA THR A 306 -21.03 1.57 15.19
C THR A 306 -19.58 1.75 14.73
N ALA A 307 -19.26 2.88 14.08
CA ALA A 307 -17.91 3.23 13.65
C ALA A 307 -16.98 3.43 14.86
N ILE A 308 -16.05 2.49 15.08
CA ILE A 308 -15.15 2.46 16.24
C ILE A 308 -14.21 3.67 16.23
N THR A 309 -13.69 4.03 15.05
CA THR A 309 -12.79 5.19 14.89
C THR A 309 -13.46 6.40 14.23
N GLY A 310 -14.79 6.46 14.27
CA GLY A 310 -15.56 7.53 13.63
C GLY A 310 -15.27 7.63 12.13
N LEU A 311 -14.98 8.83 11.63
CA LEU A 311 -14.70 9.04 10.20
C LEU A 311 -13.41 8.36 9.70
N GLY A 312 -12.52 7.95 10.60
CA GLY A 312 -11.35 7.15 10.24
C GLY A 312 -11.64 5.65 10.10
N GLU A 313 -12.90 5.21 10.24
CA GLU A 313 -13.28 3.82 10.04
C GLU A 313 -13.03 3.39 8.58
N PRO A 314 -12.24 2.34 8.33
CA PRO A 314 -11.85 1.98 6.97
C PRO A 314 -12.99 1.43 6.13
N LYS A 315 -13.86 0.59 6.72
CA LYS A 315 -14.83 -0.21 5.96
C LYS A 315 -16.17 -0.45 6.65
N PHE A 316 -17.19 -0.64 5.82
CA PHE A 316 -18.59 -0.80 6.19
C PHE A 316 -19.19 -2.04 5.51
N ASN A 317 -20.16 -2.67 6.17
CA ASN A 317 -20.91 -3.79 5.59
C ASN A 317 -21.84 -3.28 4.49
N LEU A 318 -21.89 -3.99 3.36
CA LEU A 318 -22.62 -3.55 2.18
C LEU A 318 -24.14 -3.58 2.36
N ASP A 319 -24.67 -4.53 3.12
CA ASP A 319 -26.11 -4.78 3.27
C ASP A 319 -26.80 -3.79 4.24
N SER A 320 -26.09 -3.36 5.27
CA SER A 320 -26.62 -2.47 6.32
C SER A 320 -26.07 -1.04 6.28
N ASN A 321 -24.95 -0.82 5.60
CA ASN A 321 -24.14 0.39 5.71
C ASN A 321 -23.73 0.74 7.15
N THR A 322 -23.40 -0.27 7.94
CA THR A 322 -22.85 -0.11 9.30
C THR A 322 -21.39 -0.53 9.32
N ALA A 323 -20.59 0.10 10.17
CA ALA A 323 -19.17 -0.18 10.30
C ALA A 323 -18.91 -1.66 10.60
N PHE A 324 -17.78 -2.15 10.10
CA PHE A 324 -17.29 -3.47 10.45
C PHE A 324 -16.74 -3.45 11.89
N THR A 325 -17.36 -4.21 12.80
CA THR A 325 -17.03 -4.18 14.24
C THR A 325 -15.95 -5.20 14.65
N GLY A 326 -15.43 -6.01 13.72
CA GLY A 326 -14.35 -6.95 13.99
C GLY A 326 -12.97 -6.30 14.09
N PRO A 327 -11.93 -7.05 14.52
CA PRO A 327 -10.55 -6.58 14.52
C PRO A 327 -10.11 -6.16 13.11
N TRP A 328 -9.46 -5.00 13.01
CA TRP A 328 -9.01 -4.42 11.73
C TRP A 328 -7.96 -3.33 11.97
N GLY A 329 -7.14 -3.04 10.95
CA GLY A 329 -6.18 -1.94 10.95
C GLY A 329 -6.90 -0.59 10.83
N ARG A 330 -7.34 -0.02 11.96
CA ARG A 330 -8.05 1.25 12.07
C ARG A 330 -7.37 2.20 13.07
N PRO A 331 -7.48 3.54 12.91
CA PRO A 331 -8.13 4.24 11.79
C PRO A 331 -7.29 4.19 10.51
N GLN A 332 -7.91 4.55 9.37
CA GLN A 332 -7.24 4.89 8.12
C GLN A 332 -7.66 6.30 7.70
N ASN A 333 -6.74 7.25 7.81
CA ASN A 333 -7.08 8.68 7.71
C ASN A 333 -7.12 9.20 6.26
N ASP A 334 -6.73 8.40 5.27
CA ASP A 334 -6.81 8.74 3.85
C ASP A 334 -8.25 8.79 3.32
N GLY A 335 -9.12 7.89 3.79
CA GLY A 335 -10.50 7.74 3.33
C GLY A 335 -11.29 9.06 3.29
N PRO A 336 -11.40 9.80 4.41
CA PRO A 336 -12.07 11.11 4.44
C PRO A 336 -11.49 12.11 3.45
N GLY A 337 -10.16 12.16 3.32
CA GLY A 337 -9.51 13.06 2.36
C GLY A 337 -9.86 12.72 0.90
N ALA A 338 -9.79 11.44 0.54
CA ALA A 338 -10.14 10.95 -0.79
C ALA A 338 -11.62 11.18 -1.13
N ARG A 339 -12.52 10.92 -0.17
CA ARG A 339 -13.96 11.16 -0.32
C ARG A 339 -14.28 12.64 -0.49
N ALA A 340 -13.65 13.52 0.30
CA ALA A 340 -13.79 14.97 0.15
C ALA A 340 -13.35 15.45 -1.24
N ILE A 341 -12.18 15.00 -1.73
CA ILE A 341 -11.70 15.33 -3.09
C ILE A 341 -12.75 14.96 -4.13
N THR A 342 -13.24 13.72 -4.07
CA THR A 342 -14.22 13.17 -5.02
C THR A 342 -15.50 13.99 -5.04
N LEU A 343 -16.09 14.26 -3.87
CA LEU A 343 -17.34 14.98 -3.75
C LEU A 343 -17.21 16.47 -4.10
N ILE A 344 -16.07 17.11 -3.80
CA ILE A 344 -15.80 18.49 -4.24
C ILE A 344 -15.70 18.56 -5.77
N ARG A 345 -14.95 17.63 -6.39
CA ARG A 345 -14.86 17.55 -7.85
C ARG A 345 -16.22 17.32 -8.50
N PHE A 346 -17.03 16.43 -7.93
CA PHE A 346 -18.39 16.25 -8.41
C PHE A 346 -19.22 17.53 -8.28
N ALA A 347 -19.17 18.21 -7.13
CA ALA A 347 -19.94 19.42 -6.91
C ALA A 347 -19.57 20.54 -7.90
N GLU A 348 -18.26 20.73 -8.15
CA GLU A 348 -17.75 21.67 -9.15
C GLU A 348 -18.23 21.31 -10.56
N ALA A 349 -18.14 20.04 -10.95
CA ALA A 349 -18.61 19.56 -12.25
C ALA A 349 -20.14 19.67 -12.39
N TYR A 350 -20.90 19.39 -11.33
CA TYR A 350 -22.35 19.53 -11.29
C TYR A 350 -22.77 20.98 -11.51
N LEU A 351 -22.16 21.93 -10.80
CA LEU A 351 -22.40 23.35 -11.02
C LEU A 351 -22.02 23.81 -12.43
N LYS A 352 -20.87 23.35 -12.96
CA LYS A 352 -20.42 23.64 -14.32
C LYS A 352 -21.43 23.25 -15.38
N TYR A 353 -22.16 22.14 -15.17
CA TYR A 353 -23.19 21.66 -16.11
C TYR A 353 -24.62 22.12 -15.77
N GLY A 354 -24.77 23.21 -15.00
CA GLY A 354 -26.06 23.86 -14.74
C GLY A 354 -26.80 23.31 -13.53
N GLY A 355 -26.14 22.50 -12.70
CA GLY A 355 -26.68 22.00 -11.44
C GLY A 355 -26.93 23.12 -10.42
N SER A 356 -27.91 22.92 -9.53
CA SER A 356 -28.27 23.91 -8.50
C SER A 356 -27.27 23.96 -7.34
N GLN A 357 -26.85 25.17 -6.96
CA GLN A 357 -26.09 25.40 -5.73
C GLN A 357 -26.86 24.96 -4.47
N SER A 358 -28.20 25.02 -4.47
CA SER A 358 -28.99 24.52 -3.33
C SER A 358 -28.79 23.02 -3.12
N ASN A 359 -28.75 22.22 -4.20
CA ASN A 359 -28.53 20.78 -4.12
C ASN A 359 -27.11 20.47 -3.64
N VAL A 360 -26.13 21.25 -4.09
CA VAL A 360 -24.75 21.15 -3.58
C VAL A 360 -24.72 21.37 -2.07
N THR A 361 -25.29 22.47 -1.59
CA THR A 361 -25.28 22.80 -0.15
C THR A 361 -26.09 21.81 0.68
N GLN A 362 -27.19 21.26 0.16
CA GLN A 362 -28.06 20.34 0.92
C GLN A 362 -27.61 18.88 0.86
N SER A 363 -27.07 18.43 -0.29
CA SER A 363 -26.83 17.01 -0.54
C SER A 363 -25.35 16.60 -0.57
N LEU A 364 -24.42 17.55 -0.80
CA LEU A 364 -22.99 17.26 -0.91
C LEU A 364 -22.17 17.89 0.21
N TRP A 365 -22.42 19.16 0.51
CA TRP A 365 -21.68 19.90 1.53
C TRP A 365 -21.67 19.24 2.92
N PRO A 366 -22.75 18.59 3.42
CA PRO A 366 -22.70 17.92 4.72
C PRO A 366 -21.63 16.83 4.80
N ALA A 367 -21.44 16.04 3.74
CA ALA A 367 -20.37 15.05 3.68
C ALA A 367 -18.99 15.71 3.57
N ILE A 368 -18.85 16.66 2.64
CA ILE A 368 -17.59 17.34 2.34
C ILE A 368 -17.02 18.04 3.57
N SER A 369 -17.84 18.87 4.23
CA SER A 369 -17.41 19.68 5.38
C SER A 369 -16.99 18.82 6.58
N ARG A 370 -17.68 17.70 6.84
CA ARG A 370 -17.31 16.77 7.91
C ARG A 370 -16.00 16.06 7.64
N ASP A 371 -15.78 15.59 6.42
CA ASP A 371 -14.51 14.98 6.05
C ASP A 371 -13.35 15.98 6.15
N LEU A 372 -13.52 17.21 5.66
CA LEU A 372 -12.50 18.25 5.77
C LEU A 372 -12.23 18.65 7.22
N ALA A 373 -13.26 18.78 8.06
CA ALA A 373 -13.10 19.03 9.49
C ALA A 373 -12.35 17.89 10.19
N TYR A 374 -12.63 16.63 9.81
CA TYR A 374 -11.89 15.48 10.30
C TYR A 374 -10.42 15.53 9.90
N VAL A 375 -10.12 15.84 8.63
CA VAL A 375 -8.74 16.01 8.13
C VAL A 375 -8.04 17.13 8.90
N VAL A 376 -8.70 18.27 9.13
CA VAL A 376 -8.14 19.37 9.95
C VAL A 376 -7.73 18.90 11.33
N ALA A 377 -8.58 18.09 11.98
CA ALA A 377 -8.33 17.60 13.34
C ALA A 377 -7.33 16.44 13.41
N ASN A 378 -7.17 15.64 12.35
CA ASN A 378 -6.49 14.34 12.43
C ASN A 378 -5.32 14.15 11.47
N TRP A 379 -5.02 15.11 10.58
CA TRP A 379 -3.93 14.94 9.60
C TRP A 379 -2.61 14.54 10.28
N GLY A 380 -2.27 15.12 11.42
CA GLY A 380 -1.04 14.83 12.16
C GLY A 380 -1.01 13.51 12.94
N ASN A 381 -2.16 12.85 13.13
CA ASN A 381 -2.26 11.64 13.95
C ASN A 381 -1.81 10.39 13.15
N PRO A 382 -1.14 9.41 13.80
CA PRO A 382 -0.88 8.12 13.17
C PRO A 382 -2.16 7.41 12.72
N SER A 383 -2.08 6.68 11.62
CA SER A 383 -3.14 5.79 11.14
C SER A 383 -2.53 4.60 10.42
N PHE A 384 -3.32 3.56 10.19
CA PHE A 384 -2.93 2.50 9.27
C PHE A 384 -2.73 3.07 7.86
N ASP A 385 -1.80 2.46 7.12
CA ASP A 385 -1.48 2.77 5.73
C ASP A 385 -2.59 2.30 4.77
N ILE A 386 -2.43 2.62 3.48
CA ILE A 386 -3.40 2.24 2.44
C ILE A 386 -3.49 0.72 2.22
N TRP A 387 -2.53 -0.02 2.78
CA TRP A 387 -2.47 -1.48 2.77
C TRP A 387 -3.01 -2.12 4.06
N GLU A 388 -3.44 -1.30 5.02
CA GLU A 388 -4.13 -1.72 6.25
C GLU A 388 -3.24 -2.49 7.24
N GLU A 389 -1.93 -2.27 7.16
CA GLU A 389 -0.91 -3.08 7.82
C GLU A 389 -0.18 -2.35 8.94
N GLU A 390 0.17 -1.07 8.71
CA GLU A 390 1.14 -0.34 9.52
C GLU A 390 0.61 1.01 10.00
N SER A 391 0.61 1.22 11.31
CA SER A 391 0.18 2.46 11.93
C SER A 391 1.33 3.44 12.08
N SER A 392 1.34 4.50 11.28
CA SER A 392 2.41 5.50 11.24
C SER A 392 1.92 6.82 10.61
N GLN A 393 2.84 7.73 10.28
CA GLN A 393 2.59 8.89 9.43
C GLN A 393 3.00 8.61 8.00
N HIS A 394 2.04 8.67 7.08
CA HIS A 394 2.21 8.22 5.69
C HIS A 394 2.31 9.38 4.69
N PHE A 395 3.23 9.27 3.73
CA PHE A 395 3.37 10.23 2.63
C PHE A 395 2.10 10.33 1.79
N TYR A 396 1.47 9.19 1.50
CA TYR A 396 0.19 9.11 0.77
C TYR A 396 -0.88 10.01 1.42
N ASN A 397 -1.06 9.87 2.74
CA ASN A 397 -2.05 10.63 3.50
C ASN A 397 -1.77 12.13 3.41
N ARG A 398 -0.49 12.54 3.50
CA ARG A 398 -0.11 13.96 3.42
C ARG A 398 -0.50 14.60 2.09
N LEU A 399 -0.23 13.92 0.97
CA LEU A 399 -0.62 14.44 -0.34
C LEU A 399 -2.14 14.49 -0.52
N VAL A 400 -2.85 13.43 -0.14
CA VAL A 400 -4.32 13.38 -0.21
C VAL A 400 -4.95 14.46 0.69
N HIS A 401 -4.50 14.63 1.93
CA HIS A 401 -4.99 15.66 2.84
C HIS A 401 -4.71 17.06 2.32
N ARG A 402 -3.50 17.33 1.80
CA ARG A 402 -3.16 18.63 1.21
C ARG A 402 -4.10 18.96 0.06
N ARG A 403 -4.32 18.03 -0.86
CA ARG A 403 -5.24 18.23 -1.99
C ARG A 403 -6.68 18.44 -1.52
N ALA A 404 -7.18 17.62 -0.59
CA ALA A 404 -8.51 17.76 -0.03
C ALA A 404 -8.72 19.16 0.58
N LEU A 405 -7.78 19.63 1.39
CA LEU A 405 -7.86 20.94 2.04
C LEU A 405 -7.75 22.11 1.05
N LEU A 406 -6.90 22.02 0.02
CA LEU A 406 -6.78 23.08 -1.00
C LEU A 406 -8.04 23.19 -1.87
N LEU A 407 -8.57 22.06 -2.33
CA LEU A 407 -9.85 22.02 -3.05
C LEU A 407 -10.99 22.49 -2.14
N GLY A 408 -11.00 22.04 -0.89
CA GLY A 408 -11.97 22.42 0.13
C GLY A 408 -11.96 23.91 0.40
N ALA A 409 -10.79 24.53 0.52
CA ALA A 409 -10.64 25.97 0.73
C ALA A 409 -11.23 26.77 -0.44
N SER A 410 -10.82 26.45 -1.67
CA SER A 410 -11.34 27.10 -2.88
C SER A 410 -12.86 26.97 -2.99
N PHE A 411 -13.37 25.77 -2.73
CA PHE A 411 -14.80 25.48 -2.83
C PHE A 411 -15.62 26.15 -1.71
N ALA A 412 -15.12 26.16 -0.48
CA ALA A 412 -15.72 26.84 0.65
C ALA A 412 -15.84 28.35 0.40
N THR A 413 -14.80 28.99 -0.14
CA THR A 413 -14.85 30.41 -0.56
C THR A 413 -15.94 30.64 -1.61
N LYS A 414 -16.05 29.76 -2.62
CA LYS A 414 -17.06 29.87 -3.68
C LYS A 414 -18.49 29.78 -3.13
N LEU A 415 -18.72 29.01 -2.07
CA LEU A 415 -20.02 28.89 -1.40
C LEU A 415 -20.28 29.95 -0.31
N GLY A 416 -19.30 30.82 -0.01
CA GLY A 416 -19.39 31.86 1.02
C GLY A 416 -19.01 31.40 2.44
N PHE A 417 -18.49 30.17 2.61
CA PHE A 417 -18.02 29.62 3.87
C PHE A 417 -16.58 30.07 4.19
N ASN A 418 -16.38 31.39 4.31
CA ASN A 418 -15.04 31.99 4.39
C ASN A 418 -14.23 31.57 5.63
N SER A 419 -14.88 31.27 6.76
CA SER A 419 -14.20 30.78 7.97
C SER A 419 -13.61 29.38 7.76
N ASP A 420 -14.38 28.49 7.14
CA ASP A 420 -13.92 27.14 6.80
C ASP A 420 -12.78 27.22 5.78
N ALA A 421 -12.92 28.07 4.76
CA ALA A 421 -11.88 28.29 3.75
C ALA A 421 -10.54 28.74 4.35
N ALA A 422 -10.57 29.68 5.30
CA ALA A 422 -9.38 30.15 6.00
C ALA A 422 -8.73 29.03 6.84
N THR A 423 -9.55 28.23 7.53
CA THR A 423 -9.10 27.07 8.31
C THR A 423 -8.40 26.05 7.41
N PHE A 424 -9.05 25.65 6.31
CA PHE A 424 -8.50 24.67 5.38
C PHE A 424 -7.21 25.16 4.72
N THR A 425 -7.13 26.44 4.34
CA THR A 425 -5.90 27.05 3.78
C THR A 425 -4.74 27.01 4.77
N SER A 426 -5.01 27.36 6.03
CA SER A 426 -4.00 27.34 7.10
C SER A 426 -3.49 25.91 7.33
N THR A 427 -4.41 24.94 7.47
CA THR A 427 -4.02 23.54 7.67
C THR A 427 -3.30 22.95 6.45
N ALA A 428 -3.72 23.26 5.22
CA ALA A 428 -3.02 22.80 4.02
C ALA A 428 -1.55 23.27 4.00
N SER A 429 -1.30 24.48 4.48
CA SER A 429 0.06 25.03 4.62
C SER A 429 0.89 24.28 5.66
N GLN A 430 0.27 23.88 6.79
CA GLN A 430 0.92 23.06 7.82
C GLN A 430 1.25 21.65 7.30
N VAL A 431 0.29 21.00 6.64
CA VAL A 431 0.50 19.69 5.98
C VAL A 431 1.65 19.81 4.99
N ASN A 432 1.66 20.83 4.14
CA ASN A 432 2.73 21.07 3.17
C ASN A 432 4.11 21.16 3.79
N SER A 433 4.26 21.97 4.84
CA SER A 433 5.54 22.15 5.53
C SER A 433 6.03 20.88 6.24
N SER A 434 5.12 19.95 6.58
CA SER A 434 5.50 18.69 7.21
C SER A 434 6.07 17.65 6.25
N MET A 435 5.82 17.76 4.94
CA MET A 435 6.15 16.70 3.98
C MET A 435 7.64 16.56 3.65
N GLN A 436 8.48 17.51 4.04
CA GLN A 436 9.92 17.45 3.77
C GLN A 436 10.62 16.28 4.49
N VAL A 437 10.02 15.76 5.57
CA VAL A 437 10.58 14.64 6.37
C VAL A 437 10.57 13.31 5.60
N PHE A 438 9.72 13.17 4.58
CA PHE A 438 9.65 11.95 3.79
C PHE A 438 10.78 11.86 2.77
N TRP A 439 11.48 12.95 2.44
CA TRP A 439 12.63 12.85 1.56
C TRP A 439 13.87 12.43 2.34
N ASP A 440 14.38 11.24 2.02
CA ASP A 440 15.65 10.77 2.54
C ASP A 440 16.75 10.96 1.47
N PRO A 441 17.69 11.89 1.68
CA PRO A 441 18.77 12.15 0.73
C PRO A 441 19.82 11.03 0.68
N GLN A 442 20.00 10.25 1.76
CA GLN A 442 20.95 9.15 1.82
C GLN A 442 20.45 7.95 1.01
N ARG A 443 19.15 7.69 1.09
CA ARG A 443 18.46 6.69 0.25
C ARG A 443 18.15 7.21 -1.15
N ASN A 444 18.18 8.52 -1.38
CA ASN A 444 17.67 9.18 -2.59
C ASN A 444 16.23 8.73 -2.92
N LEU A 445 15.39 8.67 -1.88
CA LEU A 445 14.08 8.02 -1.88
C LEU A 445 13.07 8.86 -1.07
N VAL A 446 11.85 8.98 -1.58
CA VAL A 446 10.71 9.40 -0.76
C VAL A 446 10.24 8.19 0.03
N LEU A 447 10.35 8.27 1.35
CA LEU A 447 9.87 7.27 2.29
C LEU A 447 8.34 7.21 2.25
N TYR A 448 7.77 6.01 2.20
CA TYR A 448 6.32 5.82 2.24
C TYR A 448 5.71 6.26 3.58
N GLU A 449 6.49 6.09 4.66
CA GLU A 449 6.18 6.56 6.00
C GLU A 449 7.43 7.16 6.68
N TYR A 450 7.21 7.96 7.72
CA TYR A 450 8.30 8.49 8.56
C TYR A 450 8.14 7.94 9.99
N GLY A 451 8.62 6.72 10.19
CA GLY A 451 8.47 5.95 11.42
C GLY A 451 9.42 4.75 11.51
N PRO A 452 9.30 3.93 12.57
CA PRO A 452 10.09 2.71 12.74
C PRO A 452 9.94 1.77 11.55
N VAL A 453 10.89 0.86 11.35
CA VAL A 453 10.66 -0.28 10.43
C VAL A 453 9.60 -1.19 11.04
N LEU A 454 8.40 -1.13 10.48
CA LEU A 454 7.29 -2.02 10.82
C LEU A 454 7.23 -3.19 9.83
N ARG A 455 6.73 -4.33 10.32
CA ARG A 455 6.52 -5.60 9.58
C ARG A 455 7.63 -6.04 8.61
N GLY A 456 8.87 -5.61 8.84
CA GLY A 456 10.01 -5.91 7.98
C GLY A 456 10.10 -5.08 6.69
N LYS A 457 9.34 -4.00 6.49
CA LYS A 457 9.40 -3.08 5.32
C LYS A 457 10.66 -2.19 5.32
N SER A 458 11.83 -2.82 5.47
CA SER A 458 13.13 -2.16 5.73
C SER A 458 13.71 -1.37 4.54
N SER A 459 13.23 -1.59 3.31
CA SER A 459 13.67 -0.86 2.12
C SER A 459 13.10 0.54 2.02
N PHE A 460 11.98 0.82 2.72
CA PHE A 460 11.19 2.04 2.61
C PHE A 460 10.64 2.32 1.18
N LYS A 461 10.63 1.32 0.30
CA LYS A 461 10.13 1.43 -1.07
C LYS A 461 8.70 0.92 -1.14
N ASP A 462 7.76 1.77 -1.52
CA ASP A 462 6.35 1.38 -1.67
C ASP A 462 5.70 2.15 -2.83
N ILE A 463 4.91 1.46 -3.64
CA ILE A 463 4.15 2.07 -4.74
C ILE A 463 3.13 3.11 -4.25
N SER A 464 2.79 3.11 -2.95
CA SER A 464 1.98 4.14 -2.29
C SER A 464 2.53 5.55 -2.48
N VAL A 465 3.84 5.73 -2.70
CA VAL A 465 4.44 7.01 -3.07
C VAL A 465 3.93 7.48 -4.43
N VAL A 466 3.93 6.59 -5.43
CA VAL A 466 3.41 6.89 -6.78
C VAL A 466 1.90 7.09 -6.75
N LEU A 467 1.16 6.22 -6.05
CA LEU A 467 -0.28 6.36 -5.87
C LEU A 467 -0.64 7.67 -5.16
N GLY A 468 0.16 8.09 -4.19
CA GLY A 468 0.00 9.36 -3.48
C GLY A 468 0.13 10.56 -4.41
N VAL A 469 1.04 10.51 -5.38
CA VAL A 469 1.14 11.53 -6.44
C VAL A 469 -0.07 11.49 -7.35
N LEU A 470 -0.47 10.31 -7.85
CA LEU A 470 -1.63 10.18 -8.76
C LEU A 470 -2.94 10.68 -8.12
N HIS A 471 -3.15 10.36 -6.84
CA HIS A 471 -4.40 10.67 -6.14
C HIS A 471 -4.35 12.01 -5.39
N GLY A 472 -3.17 12.47 -4.99
CA GLY A 472 -2.99 13.64 -4.13
C GLY A 472 -2.27 14.84 -4.77
N TYR A 473 -1.75 14.75 -5.99
CA TYR A 473 -1.14 15.91 -6.64
C TYR A 473 -2.20 16.96 -7.04
N ASN A 474 -2.00 18.21 -6.62
CA ASN A 474 -2.93 19.32 -6.84
C ASN A 474 -2.58 20.19 -8.07
N GLN A 475 -1.68 19.72 -8.95
CA GLN A 475 -1.26 20.45 -10.16
C GLN A 475 -0.55 21.79 -9.90
N ASP A 476 0.15 21.92 -8.77
CA ASP A 476 0.80 23.15 -8.31
C ASP A 476 2.33 23.03 -8.13
N GLY A 477 2.94 21.98 -8.68
CA GLY A 477 4.37 21.71 -8.64
C GLY A 477 4.88 20.97 -7.40
N VAL A 478 4.10 20.86 -6.31
CA VAL A 478 4.50 20.12 -5.10
C VAL A 478 4.36 18.62 -5.35
N TYR A 479 5.50 17.89 -5.33
CA TYR A 479 5.58 16.46 -5.68
C TYR A 479 4.85 16.11 -6.99
N SER A 480 5.07 16.92 -8.03
CA SER A 480 4.50 16.70 -9.36
C SER A 480 4.99 15.41 -10.04
N TYR A 481 4.35 15.02 -11.15
CA TYR A 481 4.78 13.90 -12.00
C TYR A 481 6.22 14.03 -12.54
N THR A 482 6.79 15.24 -12.53
CA THR A 482 8.13 15.56 -13.03
C THR A 482 9.08 16.01 -11.92
N ASN A 483 8.68 15.86 -10.66
CA ASN A 483 9.52 16.14 -9.51
C ASN A 483 10.65 15.09 -9.42
N ASP A 484 11.90 15.55 -9.28
CA ASP A 484 13.05 14.65 -9.31
C ASP A 484 13.04 13.58 -8.20
N GLN A 485 12.54 13.90 -7.00
CA GLN A 485 12.43 12.95 -5.89
C GLN A 485 11.40 11.86 -6.20
N ILE A 486 10.29 12.22 -6.85
CA ILE A 486 9.29 11.25 -7.32
C ILE A 486 9.86 10.37 -8.43
N LEU A 487 10.58 10.94 -9.40
CA LEU A 487 11.22 10.16 -10.46
C LEU A 487 12.29 9.20 -9.91
N ALA A 488 13.12 9.66 -8.98
CA ALA A 488 14.10 8.82 -8.29
C ALA A 488 13.42 7.65 -7.56
N SER A 489 12.34 7.94 -6.83
CA SER A 489 11.57 6.94 -6.09
C SER A 489 10.91 5.93 -7.02
N ALA A 490 10.26 6.39 -8.10
CA ALA A 490 9.64 5.53 -9.10
C ALA A 490 10.66 4.59 -9.77
N TYR A 491 11.88 5.05 -10.02
CA TYR A 491 12.98 4.18 -10.48
C TYR A 491 13.32 3.11 -9.46
N GLN A 492 13.53 3.48 -8.19
CA GLN A 492 13.91 2.53 -7.15
C GLN A 492 12.81 1.51 -6.85
N ILE A 493 11.55 1.94 -6.85
CA ILE A 493 10.36 1.08 -6.65
C ILE A 493 10.19 0.13 -7.84
N ALA A 494 10.27 0.63 -9.08
CA ALA A 494 10.05 -0.23 -10.24
C ALA A 494 11.14 -1.31 -10.37
N THR A 495 12.40 -0.92 -10.16
CA THR A 495 13.53 -1.81 -10.38
C THR A 495 13.77 -2.79 -9.24
N SER A 496 13.27 -2.54 -8.03
CA SER A 496 13.37 -3.51 -6.93
C SER A 496 12.67 -4.83 -7.26
N PHE A 497 11.60 -4.78 -8.06
CA PHE A 497 10.82 -5.97 -8.42
C PHE A 497 11.47 -6.88 -9.48
N LEU A 498 12.57 -6.44 -10.11
CA LEU A 498 13.29 -7.24 -11.12
C LEU A 498 13.84 -8.55 -10.55
N ASP A 499 14.36 -8.50 -9.33
CA ASP A 499 15.00 -9.64 -8.65
C ASP A 499 14.04 -10.36 -7.69
N ILE A 500 12.87 -9.75 -7.43
CA ILE A 500 11.90 -10.28 -6.48
C ILE A 500 10.94 -11.23 -7.19
N TYR A 501 10.41 -10.84 -8.35
CA TYR A 501 9.41 -11.66 -9.05
C TYR A 501 10.04 -12.49 -10.16
N PRO A 502 10.01 -13.84 -10.09
CA PRO A 502 10.56 -14.66 -11.16
C PRO A 502 9.94 -14.40 -12.54
N ILE A 503 8.65 -14.06 -12.61
CA ILE A 503 8.00 -13.65 -13.87
C ILE A 503 8.61 -12.38 -14.48
N ALA A 504 9.34 -11.56 -13.72
CA ALA A 504 10.02 -10.40 -14.28
C ALA A 504 11.10 -10.81 -15.29
N SER A 505 11.54 -12.07 -15.32
CA SER A 505 12.42 -12.62 -16.37
C SER A 505 11.75 -12.71 -17.75
N THR A 506 10.41 -12.74 -17.80
CA THR A 506 9.63 -12.69 -19.03
C THR A 506 9.62 -11.26 -19.58
N LYS A 507 10.62 -10.94 -20.42
CA LYS A 507 10.80 -9.58 -20.97
C LYS A 507 9.97 -9.28 -22.22
N LYS A 508 9.29 -10.27 -22.79
CA LYS A 508 8.53 -10.13 -24.04
C LYS A 508 7.22 -10.90 -24.00
N ASP A 509 6.20 -10.36 -24.66
CA ASP A 509 4.94 -11.06 -24.88
C ASP A 509 5.07 -12.13 -25.99
N LYS A 510 3.98 -12.84 -26.26
CA LYS A 510 3.91 -13.87 -27.31
C LYS A 510 4.20 -13.36 -28.74
N ASN A 511 4.07 -12.05 -28.97
CA ASN A 511 4.31 -11.40 -30.25
C ASN A 511 5.73 -10.78 -30.32
N GLY A 512 6.55 -10.95 -29.27
CA GLY A 512 7.90 -10.41 -29.18
C GLY A 512 7.98 -8.94 -28.74
N ASN A 513 6.87 -8.31 -28.35
CA ASN A 513 6.86 -6.94 -27.85
C ASN A 513 7.38 -6.90 -26.41
N PRO A 514 8.16 -5.88 -26.02
CA PRO A 514 8.76 -5.81 -24.69
C PRO A 514 7.70 -5.59 -23.59
N LEU A 515 7.83 -6.29 -22.47
CA LEU A 515 6.98 -6.15 -21.29
C LEU A 515 7.63 -5.25 -20.25
N GLY A 516 6.83 -4.43 -19.57
CA GLY A 516 7.26 -3.65 -18.40
C GLY A 516 7.46 -4.53 -17.18
N MET A 517 8.14 -3.98 -16.16
CA MET A 517 8.34 -4.67 -14.88
C MET A 517 6.99 -4.95 -14.21
N PRO A 518 6.70 -6.18 -13.75
CA PRO A 518 5.55 -6.42 -12.90
C PRO A 518 5.75 -5.73 -11.55
N ILE A 519 4.77 -4.95 -11.10
CA ILE A 519 4.88 -4.09 -9.91
C ILE A 519 3.91 -4.58 -8.84
N GLY A 520 4.37 -4.79 -7.61
CA GLY A 520 3.52 -5.06 -6.45
C GLY A 520 3.42 -3.86 -5.52
N ARG A 521 3.03 -4.09 -4.26
CA ARG A 521 2.91 -3.03 -3.24
C ARG A 521 4.28 -2.52 -2.81
N TYR A 522 5.09 -3.40 -2.22
CA TYR A 522 6.44 -3.11 -1.75
C TYR A 522 7.31 -4.39 -1.80
N PRO A 523 8.66 -4.28 -1.83
CA PRO A 523 9.58 -5.42 -2.00
C PRO A 523 9.46 -6.55 -0.96
N GLU A 524 9.20 -6.18 0.29
CA GLU A 524 9.13 -7.10 1.43
C GLU A 524 7.74 -7.69 1.65
N ASP A 525 6.82 -7.45 0.72
CA ASP A 525 5.46 -7.93 0.84
C ASP A 525 5.39 -9.46 0.96
N VAL A 526 4.53 -9.90 1.87
CA VAL A 526 4.25 -11.30 2.19
C VAL A 526 2.78 -11.65 2.00
N TYR A 527 1.91 -10.71 1.68
CA TYR A 527 0.51 -11.00 1.36
C TYR A 527 0.41 -11.67 -0.01
N ASP A 528 -0.19 -12.86 -0.07
CA ASP A 528 -0.30 -13.65 -1.31
C ASP A 528 -1.69 -13.61 -1.97
N GLY A 529 -2.50 -12.61 -1.59
CA GLY A 529 -3.89 -12.47 -2.02
C GLY A 529 -4.90 -13.19 -1.12
N THR A 530 -4.47 -14.12 -0.24
CA THR A 530 -5.39 -14.84 0.66
C THR A 530 -4.87 -15.05 2.07
N GLY A 531 -3.55 -15.04 2.25
CA GLY A 531 -2.86 -15.24 3.50
C GLY A 531 -1.48 -14.61 3.49
N THR A 532 -0.54 -15.21 4.22
CA THR A 532 0.82 -14.70 4.40
C THR A 532 1.84 -15.74 3.93
N SER A 533 2.48 -15.46 2.81
CA SER A 533 3.64 -16.18 2.32
C SER A 533 4.62 -15.25 1.60
N ARG A 534 4.37 -14.92 0.34
CA ARG A 534 5.23 -14.13 -0.53
C ARG A 534 4.37 -13.22 -1.39
N GLY A 535 4.67 -11.92 -1.37
CA GLY A 535 3.98 -10.89 -2.14
C GLY A 535 3.96 -11.14 -3.63
N ASN A 536 2.87 -10.73 -4.29
CA ASN A 536 2.70 -10.78 -5.74
C ASN A 536 2.71 -9.39 -6.38
N PRO A 537 2.91 -9.32 -7.70
CA PRO A 537 2.50 -8.17 -8.51
C PRO A 537 1.00 -7.88 -8.46
N TRP A 538 0.65 -6.59 -8.56
CA TRP A 538 -0.72 -6.09 -8.54
C TRP A 538 -1.06 -5.40 -9.85
N TYR A 539 -2.28 -5.58 -10.35
CA TYR A 539 -2.74 -4.92 -11.58
C TYR A 539 -2.76 -3.40 -11.40
N LEU A 540 -3.30 -2.91 -10.27
CA LEU A 540 -3.37 -1.48 -9.99
C LEU A 540 -1.99 -0.83 -9.86
N ALA A 541 -1.02 -1.53 -9.27
CA ALA A 541 0.33 -1.00 -9.08
C ALA A 541 1.08 -0.92 -10.42
N THR A 542 0.90 -1.94 -11.26
CA THR A 542 1.46 -1.97 -12.62
C THR A 542 0.84 -0.88 -13.50
N ALA A 543 -0.48 -0.67 -13.42
CA ALA A 543 -1.17 0.41 -14.11
C ALA A 543 -0.77 1.82 -13.58
N ALA A 544 -0.53 1.97 -12.28
CA ALA A 544 -0.09 3.23 -11.67
C ALA A 544 1.26 3.71 -12.22
N MET A 545 2.21 2.79 -12.45
CA MET A 545 3.48 3.14 -13.10
C MET A 545 3.27 3.64 -14.53
N ALA A 546 2.37 3.01 -15.29
CA ALA A 546 2.02 3.48 -16.62
C ALA A 546 1.42 4.90 -16.58
N GLU A 547 0.47 5.12 -15.66
CA GLU A 547 -0.18 6.41 -15.49
C GLU A 547 0.80 7.53 -15.12
N LEU A 548 1.72 7.28 -14.17
CA LEU A 548 2.76 8.23 -13.80
C LEU A 548 3.60 8.64 -15.02
N PHE A 549 4.03 7.66 -15.82
CA PHE A 549 4.89 7.90 -16.98
C PHE A 549 4.17 8.66 -18.10
N TYR A 550 2.90 8.36 -18.37
CA TYR A 550 2.11 9.14 -19.33
C TYR A 550 1.91 10.58 -18.85
N ASN A 551 1.57 10.77 -17.58
CA ASN A 551 1.39 12.11 -17.01
C ASN A 551 2.70 12.90 -16.97
N ALA A 552 3.84 12.26 -16.67
CA ALA A 552 5.17 12.88 -16.73
C ALA A 552 5.55 13.27 -18.17
N ALA A 553 5.30 12.40 -19.15
CA ALA A 553 5.54 12.71 -20.57
C ALA A 553 4.72 13.93 -21.03
N ALA A 554 3.44 13.97 -20.66
CA ALA A 554 2.56 15.10 -20.96
C ALA A 554 3.03 16.39 -20.26
N ALA A 555 3.40 16.31 -18.98
CA ALA A 555 3.89 17.44 -18.20
C ALA A 555 5.21 18.02 -18.74
N TYR A 556 6.18 17.17 -19.10
CA TYR A 556 7.41 17.62 -19.75
C TYR A 556 7.16 18.23 -21.13
N THR A 557 6.26 17.63 -21.91
CA THR A 557 5.86 18.18 -23.22
C THR A 557 5.27 19.58 -23.06
N ALA A 558 4.37 19.77 -22.08
CA ALA A 558 3.76 21.07 -21.78
C ALA A 558 4.78 22.10 -21.27
N ALA A 559 5.70 21.69 -20.41
CA ALA A 559 6.77 22.55 -19.90
C ALA A 559 7.83 22.89 -20.99
N GLY A 560 7.97 22.03 -22.00
CA GLY A 560 8.92 22.20 -23.10
C GLY A 560 10.39 22.09 -22.70
N THR A 561 10.69 21.69 -21.45
CA THR A 561 12.06 21.55 -20.95
C THR A 561 12.21 20.40 -19.97
N ILE A 562 13.38 19.74 -19.97
CA ILE A 562 13.80 18.73 -19.00
C ILE A 562 15.20 19.10 -18.51
N THR A 563 15.43 19.01 -17.20
CA THR A 563 16.78 19.12 -16.61
C THR A 563 17.08 17.80 -15.91
N VAL A 564 18.25 17.21 -16.19
CA VAL A 564 18.72 16.03 -15.44
C VAL A 564 19.49 16.50 -14.23
N THR A 565 19.03 16.14 -13.03
CA THR A 565 19.68 16.50 -11.76
C THR A 565 20.34 15.28 -11.13
N PRO A 566 21.21 15.45 -10.11
CA PRO A 566 21.80 14.30 -9.41
C PRO A 566 20.75 13.36 -8.84
N THR A 567 19.62 13.91 -8.38
CA THR A 567 18.49 13.13 -7.84
C THR A 567 17.85 12.23 -8.90
N SER A 568 17.56 12.76 -10.10
CA SER A 568 16.89 12.01 -11.17
C SER A 568 17.83 11.32 -12.17
N GLU A 569 19.15 11.39 -11.97
CA GLU A 569 20.13 10.85 -12.92
C GLU A 569 19.93 9.35 -13.19
N LYS A 570 19.78 8.55 -12.14
CA LYS A 570 19.59 7.08 -12.27
C LYS A 570 18.30 6.73 -12.99
N PHE A 571 17.24 7.49 -12.74
CA PHE A 571 15.97 7.36 -13.46
C PHE A 571 16.18 7.55 -14.97
N TRP A 572 16.86 8.61 -15.39
CA TRP A 572 17.09 8.88 -16.81
C TRP A 572 18.04 7.89 -17.47
N LYS A 573 19.09 7.45 -16.78
CA LYS A 573 20.02 6.41 -17.28
C LYS A 573 19.30 5.08 -17.53
N TYR A 574 18.35 4.71 -16.67
CA TYR A 574 17.60 3.46 -16.83
C TYR A 574 16.46 3.57 -17.84
N PHE A 575 15.63 4.60 -17.75
CA PHE A 575 14.41 4.68 -18.55
C PHE A 575 14.62 5.32 -19.93
N ALA A 576 15.59 6.22 -20.09
CA ALA A 576 15.90 6.86 -21.37
C ALA A 576 17.38 6.73 -21.80
N PRO A 577 18.01 5.54 -21.75
CA PRO A 577 19.44 5.40 -22.07
C PRO A 577 19.84 5.94 -23.46
N PRO A 578 19.05 5.73 -24.55
CA PRO A 578 19.42 6.26 -25.86
C PRO A 578 19.47 7.79 -25.95
N ALA A 579 18.86 8.51 -24.99
CA ALA A 579 18.87 9.96 -24.98
C ALA A 579 20.26 10.55 -24.67
N ASP A 580 21.15 9.74 -24.07
CA ASP A 580 22.51 10.12 -23.66
C ASP A 580 22.54 11.45 -22.91
N ALA A 581 21.63 11.56 -21.92
CA ALA A 581 21.43 12.79 -21.18
C ALA A 581 22.58 13.00 -20.18
N THR A 582 23.17 14.19 -20.21
CA THR A 582 24.27 14.61 -19.34
C THR A 582 23.73 15.31 -18.10
N LEU A 583 24.33 14.99 -16.95
CA LEU A 583 24.00 15.59 -15.66
C LEU A 583 24.07 17.13 -15.68
N ASN A 584 23.15 17.77 -14.96
CA ASN A 584 23.01 19.22 -14.81
C ASN A 584 22.77 20.00 -16.11
N ARG A 585 22.42 19.31 -17.21
CA ARG A 585 22.08 19.95 -18.48
C ARG A 585 20.57 20.12 -18.63
N LYS A 586 20.17 21.29 -19.13
CA LYS A 586 18.80 21.59 -19.55
C LYS A 586 18.62 21.31 -21.05
N TYR A 587 17.58 20.55 -21.36
CA TYR A 587 17.15 20.20 -22.71
C TYR A 587 15.82 20.88 -23.01
N THR A 588 15.68 21.41 -24.22
CA THR A 588 14.43 22.06 -24.69
C THR A 588 13.74 21.20 -25.75
N ASN A 589 12.46 21.46 -25.99
CA ASN A 589 11.62 20.71 -26.93
C ASN A 589 12.18 20.56 -28.36
N GLY A 590 13.05 21.47 -28.81
CA GLY A 590 13.72 21.38 -30.10
C GLY A 590 14.83 20.32 -30.15
N SER A 591 15.42 19.96 -29.02
CA SER A 591 16.56 19.05 -28.94
C SER A 591 16.15 17.58 -29.19
N HIS A 592 17.05 16.81 -29.79
CA HIS A 592 16.89 15.36 -29.95
C HIS A 592 16.76 14.66 -28.59
N THR A 593 17.64 14.97 -27.64
CA THR A 593 17.63 14.39 -26.29
C THR A 593 16.29 14.59 -25.58
N PHE A 594 15.69 15.79 -25.62
CA PHE A 594 14.35 16.00 -25.04
C PHE A 594 13.30 15.07 -25.67
N LYS A 595 13.29 14.95 -27.00
CA LYS A 595 12.32 14.11 -27.72
C LYS A 595 12.50 12.63 -27.36
N GLU A 596 13.73 12.14 -27.28
CA GLU A 596 14.02 10.77 -26.88
C GLU A 596 13.62 10.50 -25.42
N MET A 597 13.84 11.45 -24.51
CA MET A 597 13.40 11.32 -23.10
C MET A 597 11.88 11.25 -22.98
N VAL A 598 11.15 12.15 -23.65
CA VAL A 598 9.68 12.12 -23.65
C VAL A 598 9.15 10.83 -24.29
N ARG A 599 9.70 10.42 -25.44
CA ARG A 599 9.31 9.17 -26.11
C ARG A 599 9.63 7.93 -25.29
N ALA A 600 10.73 7.93 -24.55
CA ALA A 600 11.04 6.86 -23.63
C ALA A 600 9.97 6.71 -22.53
N LEU A 601 9.54 7.82 -21.93
CA LEU A 601 8.45 7.79 -20.93
C LEU A 601 7.15 7.22 -21.52
N GLN A 602 6.78 7.67 -22.72
CA GLN A 602 5.61 7.15 -23.46
C GLN A 602 5.71 5.64 -23.70
N GLY A 603 6.88 5.18 -24.14
CA GLY A 603 7.13 3.77 -24.45
C GLY A 603 7.12 2.87 -23.22
N TRP A 604 7.68 3.34 -22.10
CA TRP A 604 7.62 2.61 -20.82
C TRP A 604 6.20 2.53 -20.27
N GLY A 605 5.40 3.61 -20.39
CA GLY A 605 3.98 3.56 -20.07
C GLY A 605 3.25 2.45 -20.85
N ASP A 606 3.49 2.36 -22.16
CA ASP A 606 2.90 1.31 -23.00
C ASP A 606 3.40 -0.08 -22.62
N MET A 607 4.66 -0.23 -22.21
CA MET A 607 5.21 -1.50 -21.72
C MET A 607 4.49 -2.00 -20.46
N TRP A 608 4.15 -1.12 -19.51
CA TRP A 608 3.38 -1.52 -18.33
C TRP A 608 1.92 -1.84 -18.65
N MET A 609 1.27 -1.08 -19.54
CA MET A 609 -0.06 -1.45 -20.03
C MET A 609 -0.05 -2.81 -20.74
N ARG A 610 1.04 -3.13 -21.46
CA ARG A 610 1.25 -4.45 -22.05
C ARG A 610 1.41 -5.54 -21.00
N THR A 611 2.13 -5.26 -19.91
CA THR A 611 2.26 -6.20 -18.78
C THR A 611 0.91 -6.49 -18.12
N VAL A 612 0.09 -5.47 -17.90
CA VAL A 612 -1.31 -5.64 -17.46
C VAL A 612 -2.07 -6.53 -18.44
N GLN A 613 -2.03 -6.24 -19.74
CA GLN A 613 -2.70 -7.04 -20.76
C GLN A 613 -2.21 -8.50 -20.81
N HIS A 614 -0.91 -8.70 -20.65
CA HIS A 614 -0.26 -10.00 -20.81
C HIS A 614 -0.67 -10.99 -19.72
N TRP A 615 -0.78 -10.51 -18.48
CA TRP A 615 -1.14 -11.32 -17.32
C TRP A 615 -2.63 -11.30 -16.99
N ALA A 616 -3.41 -10.45 -17.65
CA ALA A 616 -4.86 -10.42 -17.48
C ALA A 616 -5.53 -11.74 -17.93
N PRO A 617 -6.54 -12.22 -17.19
CA PRO A 617 -7.48 -13.22 -17.66
C PRO A 617 -8.02 -12.94 -19.07
N ALA A 618 -8.24 -14.00 -19.84
CA ALA A 618 -8.68 -13.90 -21.23
C ALA A 618 -10.08 -13.27 -21.41
N ASP A 619 -10.91 -13.26 -20.35
CA ASP A 619 -12.22 -12.62 -20.34
C ASP A 619 -12.16 -11.12 -19.97
N GLY A 620 -10.96 -10.57 -19.77
CA GLY A 620 -10.72 -9.16 -19.51
C GLY A 620 -11.03 -8.74 -18.07
N ARG A 621 -11.26 -9.68 -17.14
CA ARG A 621 -11.42 -9.36 -15.73
C ARG A 621 -10.09 -8.99 -15.08
N PHE A 622 -10.12 -8.09 -14.10
CA PHE A 622 -8.97 -7.76 -13.28
C PHE A 622 -9.19 -8.18 -11.83
N PRO A 623 -8.47 -9.20 -11.35
CA PRO A 623 -8.30 -9.48 -9.94
C PRO A 623 -7.43 -8.41 -9.26
N GLU A 624 -7.18 -8.63 -7.98
CA GLU A 624 -6.20 -7.88 -7.18
C GLU A 624 -4.76 -8.13 -7.68
N GLU A 625 -4.39 -9.41 -7.82
CA GLU A 625 -2.99 -9.82 -8.02
C GLU A 625 -2.81 -10.80 -9.19
N PHE A 626 -1.57 -10.92 -9.67
CA PHE A 626 -1.14 -12.02 -10.50
C PHE A 626 0.12 -12.67 -9.93
N ASP A 627 0.11 -14.00 -9.82
CA ASP A 627 1.09 -14.81 -9.11
C ASP A 627 2.52 -14.53 -9.61
N ARG A 628 3.44 -14.31 -8.66
CA ARG A 628 4.82 -13.92 -8.93
C ARG A 628 5.65 -14.95 -9.71
N GLU A 629 5.24 -16.21 -9.75
CA GLU A 629 5.97 -17.32 -10.38
C GLU A 629 5.37 -17.66 -11.77
N THR A 630 4.04 -17.67 -11.87
CA THR A 630 3.29 -18.18 -13.02
C THR A 630 2.51 -17.09 -13.77
N GLY A 631 2.25 -15.95 -13.12
CA GLY A 631 1.43 -14.85 -13.60
C GLY A 631 -0.07 -15.17 -13.70
N GLN A 632 -0.52 -16.28 -13.10
CA GLN A 632 -1.94 -16.58 -12.98
C GLN A 632 -2.63 -15.61 -12.02
N SER A 633 -3.87 -15.23 -12.31
CA SER A 633 -4.67 -14.40 -11.40
C SER A 633 -4.85 -15.03 -10.02
N VAL A 634 -4.58 -14.26 -8.96
CA VAL A 634 -4.79 -14.64 -7.55
C VAL A 634 -5.36 -13.45 -6.75
N GLY A 635 -5.70 -13.68 -5.49
CA GLY A 635 -6.32 -12.66 -4.63
C GLY A 635 -7.79 -12.37 -4.94
N ALA A 636 -8.26 -11.19 -4.54
CA ALA A 636 -9.67 -10.83 -4.68
C ALA A 636 -10.11 -10.75 -6.16
N ALA A 637 -11.20 -11.44 -6.50
CA ALA A 637 -11.76 -11.43 -7.85
C ALA A 637 -12.51 -10.12 -8.17
N ASP A 638 -12.36 -9.61 -9.39
CA ASP A 638 -13.00 -8.38 -9.87
C ASP A 638 -12.78 -7.19 -8.91
N LEU A 639 -11.52 -6.89 -8.58
CA LEU A 639 -11.17 -5.78 -7.70
C LEU A 639 -11.51 -4.44 -8.39
N THR A 640 -12.37 -3.64 -7.77
CA THR A 640 -12.86 -2.37 -8.33
C THR A 640 -11.72 -1.40 -8.64
N TRP A 641 -10.73 -1.33 -7.76
CA TRP A 641 -9.58 -0.43 -7.93
C TRP A 641 -8.65 -0.87 -9.08
N SER A 642 -8.55 -2.16 -9.39
CA SER A 642 -7.83 -2.62 -10.59
C SER A 642 -8.49 -2.11 -11.88
N TYR A 643 -9.82 -2.07 -11.94
CA TYR A 643 -10.53 -1.48 -13.07
C TYR A 643 -10.39 0.05 -13.13
N ALA A 644 -10.51 0.71 -11.99
CA ALA A 644 -10.36 2.17 -11.89
C ALA A 644 -8.98 2.62 -12.38
N SER A 645 -7.91 1.98 -11.89
CA SER A 645 -6.51 2.28 -12.26
C SER A 645 -6.22 2.01 -13.74
N PHE A 646 -6.81 0.98 -14.35
CA PHE A 646 -6.71 0.76 -15.79
C PHE A 646 -7.35 1.92 -16.59
N ILE A 647 -8.54 2.37 -16.18
CA ILE A 647 -9.26 3.46 -16.86
C ILE A 647 -8.49 4.78 -16.74
N THR A 648 -7.93 5.10 -15.55
CA THR A 648 -7.15 6.33 -15.35
C THR A 648 -5.83 6.30 -16.13
N ALA A 649 -5.12 5.17 -16.16
CA ALA A 649 -3.94 4.98 -17.00
C ALA A 649 -4.25 5.13 -18.50
N GLY A 650 -5.36 4.54 -18.97
CA GLY A 650 -5.85 4.70 -20.34
C GLY A 650 -6.18 6.16 -20.69
N ALA A 651 -6.83 6.88 -19.77
CA ALA A 651 -7.12 8.30 -19.92
C ALA A 651 -5.84 9.17 -19.94
N ALA A 652 -4.85 8.84 -19.10
CA ALA A 652 -3.55 9.51 -19.09
C ALA A 652 -2.80 9.31 -20.41
N ARG A 653 -2.80 8.08 -20.94
CA ARG A 653 -2.25 7.78 -22.26
C ARG A 653 -2.97 8.57 -23.36
N ALA A 654 -4.29 8.58 -23.35
CA ALA A 654 -5.09 9.31 -24.34
C ALA A 654 -4.76 10.80 -24.36
N ARG A 655 -4.63 11.44 -23.18
CA ARG A 655 -4.14 12.83 -23.08
C ARG A 655 -2.74 12.99 -23.63
N ALA A 656 -1.82 12.08 -23.30
CA ALA A 656 -0.42 12.15 -23.74
C ALA A 656 -0.26 11.97 -25.26
N ILE A 657 -1.19 11.27 -25.94
CA ILE A 657 -1.22 11.15 -27.41
C ILE A 657 -2.02 12.28 -28.10
N GLY A 658 -2.74 13.10 -27.33
CA GLY A 658 -3.61 14.17 -27.84
C GLY A 658 -5.05 13.75 -28.18
N ASP A 659 -5.50 12.56 -27.77
CA ASP A 659 -6.89 12.09 -27.95
C ASP A 659 -7.78 12.50 -26.78
N ASN A 660 -8.17 13.78 -26.77
CA ASN A 660 -9.06 14.33 -25.74
C ASN A 660 -10.49 13.75 -25.77
N ALA A 661 -10.86 13.00 -26.83
CA ALA A 661 -12.20 12.43 -26.98
C ALA A 661 -12.30 10.99 -26.42
N TRP A 662 -11.18 10.34 -26.10
CA TRP A 662 -11.16 8.95 -25.63
C TRP A 662 -12.08 8.71 -24.43
N LEU A 663 -11.96 9.56 -23.40
CA LEU A 663 -12.76 9.41 -22.18
C LEU A 663 -14.25 9.66 -22.43
N GLY A 664 -14.60 10.56 -23.35
CA GLY A 664 -15.99 10.78 -23.77
C GLY A 664 -16.57 9.54 -24.45
N ARG A 665 -15.79 8.88 -25.32
CA ARG A 665 -16.20 7.60 -25.93
C ARG A 665 -16.41 6.52 -24.87
N VAL A 666 -15.52 6.41 -23.87
CA VAL A 666 -15.70 5.46 -22.76
C VAL A 666 -16.93 5.81 -21.94
N ALA A 667 -17.17 7.09 -21.67
CA ALA A 667 -18.32 7.56 -20.91
C ALA A 667 -19.65 7.30 -21.65
N ASP A 668 -19.66 7.33 -22.98
CA ASP A 668 -20.89 7.15 -23.76
C ASP A 668 -21.22 5.70 -24.16
N LEU A 669 -20.31 4.73 -23.91
CA LEU A 669 -20.62 3.28 -23.92
C LEU A 669 -21.82 2.99 -23.01
#